data_AF-A0AA97P8G0-F1
#
_entry.id   AF-A0AA97P8G0-F1
#
_cell.length_a   1.000
_cell.length_b   1.000
_cell.length_c   1.000
_cell.angle_alpha   90.00
_cell.angle_beta   90.00
_cell.angle_gamma   90.00
#
_symmetry.space_group_name_H-M   'P 1'
#
loop_
_entity.id
_entity.type
_entity.pdbx_description
1 polymer ?
#
loop_
_entity_poly.entity_id
_entity_poly.type
_entity_poly.pdbx_seq_one_letter_code
_entity_poly.pdbx_strand_id
1 'polypeptide(L)'
;MGSFLRRKRMAVLNSHGRSRDQIEPSFLAEHIVHAQARLSGKVVRTPTIRLHWTENDTHKVWAKMESQQETGSFKYRGALNALLMVDAPTVITASAGNHALAICHAARAVGKKSIIVVPVTVSELKANRILAEADKVTFYGNDLAEATQEAIRIEELSGICSMTGQRKIQYVSPYDDLYVAAGAGTLMAEAFEDSGPFDQVVVPLGGGGLTAGVASWCHKNSPSTKVICVHPKIFLRSLEDGTRNRATLSERLHLPTQATLCDGLAVQLVRPTQFAKILDTLIHKIVEVSEDDVLMGIASTLRYQSLLIEGSAAAAISAVSSGALQGLKGKTLVLLTGGNLTSNNIARALTAQVNDPTARQKMGLRNITNPADRNGALDDLARKAPMEKDLVAFDGRAAATKKTNGDSLSHMEFKSTPEDGMHALCDGLGKRIETLKSLVKQRRELSIQLGLDVDDYSEGMLEEMVSRAQRMVLELNDALAQGKEPMWVLEERYRAIVLCFAAAESMGEFASASNDQAKRQWFFRTSAQHQSACNYDRYGVDTLRDAELMLLRTVMPRSAQPAVESDRPPVTLLLASSGMAAFQIVWQYVLHQLHPGNCVTLAPYIYFESMEQIVAMGKMIKVNFATSFDGDEIIRTAEETASRVVFLDPVANVVGLPCTDLRAFLKKVTGRTGWEDRIVVIDGTMVSGGLSVFDWASSGSDRGPTILYHESASKYAQLGLDIQMAGFCVARSHLDEPLRKIRRDTGGVIYRHGVACLPFLTREIYEARLQTLTRNAELVYRGLKQRTSHVAKVAFPESWRELGWQHGGALVTVEFIAGGLNNREGLEACIDLVLRTSAKAGLPITKGVSFGFSTTRISASSSMAENTDPFLRISVGIESKHVPTLIEIVAQAILTYVSGFGTATL
;
A
#
# COMPACT_ATOMS: atom_id res chain seq x y z
N MET A 1 29.43 24.93 57.16
CA MET A 1 28.13 24.47 56.57
C MET A 1 28.28 23.68 55.25
N GLY A 2 29.46 23.18 54.88
CA GLY A 2 29.69 22.47 53.60
C GLY A 2 29.94 20.95 53.68
N SER A 3 29.87 20.32 54.86
CA SER A 3 30.23 18.90 55.01
C SER A 3 29.06 17.97 55.38
N PHE A 4 27.86 18.49 55.66
CA PHE A 4 26.73 17.67 56.11
C PHE A 4 25.86 17.11 54.97
N LEU A 5 25.92 17.70 53.77
CA LEU A 5 25.15 17.27 52.60
C LEU A 5 25.84 16.18 51.74
N ARG A 6 27.11 15.85 51.99
CA ARG A 6 27.84 14.82 51.22
C ARG A 6 27.67 13.39 51.76
N ARG A 7 27.19 13.20 52.98
CA ARG A 7 27.13 11.88 53.64
C ARG A 7 25.84 11.07 53.41
N LYS A 8 24.82 11.61 52.73
CA LYS A 8 23.64 10.83 52.29
C LYS A 8 23.70 10.36 50.83
N ARG A 9 24.83 10.56 50.13
CA ARG A 9 25.03 10.19 48.71
C ARG A 9 25.70 8.82 48.47
N MET A 10 25.94 8.04 49.53
CA MET A 10 26.46 6.66 49.42
C MET A 10 25.56 5.69 50.18
N ALA A 11 24.48 5.23 49.53
CA ALA A 11 23.79 4.01 49.91
C ALA A 11 22.86 3.52 48.79
N VAL A 12 23.33 3.41 47.54
CA VAL A 12 22.69 2.52 46.54
C VAL A 12 23.75 1.99 45.57
N LEU A 13 24.70 1.23 46.10
CA LEU A 13 25.58 0.36 45.31
C LEU A 13 26.10 -0.70 46.29
N ASN A 14 25.38 -1.82 46.38
CA ASN A 14 25.89 -3.01 47.06
C ASN A 14 25.82 -4.20 46.10
N SER A 15 26.97 -4.84 45.95
CA SER A 15 27.33 -5.92 45.02
C SER A 15 26.80 -7.30 45.40
N HIS A 16 25.76 -7.40 46.23
CA HIS A 16 25.31 -8.68 46.80
C HIS A 16 23.79 -8.74 46.96
N GLY A 17 23.07 -8.96 45.86
CA GLY A 17 21.79 -9.70 45.80
C GLY A 17 20.71 -9.48 46.89
N ARG A 18 20.58 -8.30 47.50
CA ARG A 18 19.47 -7.95 48.42
C ARG A 18 18.73 -6.69 47.92
N SER A 19 17.41 -6.73 48.04
CA SER A 19 16.39 -5.79 47.57
C SER A 19 16.85 -4.33 47.46
N ARG A 20 16.68 -3.69 46.29
CA ARG A 20 16.58 -2.23 46.22
C ARG A 20 15.46 -1.80 47.16
N ASP A 21 15.68 -0.75 47.96
CA ASP A 21 14.64 -0.20 48.83
C ASP A 21 13.40 0.17 47.99
N GLN A 22 12.23 -0.30 48.42
CA GLN A 22 10.96 0.00 47.75
C GLN A 22 10.65 1.50 47.85
N ILE A 23 10.21 2.09 46.74
CA ILE A 23 9.88 3.52 46.68
C ILE A 23 8.50 3.77 47.28
N GLU A 24 8.44 4.68 48.26
CA GLU A 24 7.20 5.14 48.86
C GLU A 24 6.40 6.01 47.88
N PRO A 25 5.05 5.89 47.83
CA PRO A 25 4.22 6.71 46.95
C PRO A 25 4.42 8.22 47.15
N SER A 26 4.52 8.68 48.41
CA SER A 26 4.74 10.09 48.73
C SER A 26 6.08 10.61 48.20
N PHE A 27 7.11 9.78 48.22
CA PHE A 27 8.44 10.12 47.72
C PHE A 27 8.45 10.27 46.20
N LEU A 28 7.82 9.35 45.47
CA LEU A 28 7.68 9.49 44.01
C LEU A 28 6.83 10.71 43.64
N ALA A 29 5.75 10.98 44.37
CA ALA A 29 4.91 12.15 44.15
C ALA A 29 5.70 13.49 44.31
N GLU A 30 6.60 13.58 45.28
CA GLU A 30 7.50 14.73 45.43
C GLU A 30 8.48 14.86 44.26
N HIS A 31 9.01 13.74 43.78
CA HIS A 31 9.88 13.74 42.62
C HIS A 31 9.17 14.17 41.34
N ILE A 32 7.85 13.92 41.22
CA ILE A 32 7.04 14.42 40.10
C ILE A 32 6.96 15.95 40.13
N VAL A 33 6.77 16.57 41.30
CA VAL A 33 6.77 18.04 41.45
C VAL A 33 8.12 18.62 41.02
N HIS A 34 9.23 18.02 41.47
CA HIS A 34 10.56 18.43 41.03
C HIS A 34 10.78 18.22 39.52
N ALA A 35 10.24 17.14 38.95
CA ALA A 35 10.31 16.88 37.52
C ALA A 35 9.50 17.92 36.72
N GLN A 36 8.32 18.33 37.20
CA GLN A 36 7.51 19.39 36.57
C GLN A 36 8.31 20.69 36.47
N ALA A 37 8.99 21.10 37.54
CA ALA A 37 9.87 22.27 37.52
C ALA A 37 11.04 22.14 36.54
N ARG A 38 11.66 20.95 36.43
CA ARG A 38 12.79 20.70 35.50
C ARG A 38 12.38 20.68 34.03
N LEU A 39 11.20 20.15 33.74
CA LEU A 39 10.66 19.95 32.39
C LEU A 39 9.87 21.15 31.86
N SER A 40 9.47 22.08 32.74
CA SER A 40 8.76 23.30 32.35
C SER A 40 9.48 24.04 31.21
N GLY A 41 8.77 24.26 30.10
CA GLY A 41 9.29 24.91 28.90
C GLY A 41 10.24 24.06 28.05
N LYS A 42 10.44 22.78 28.37
CA LYS A 42 11.32 21.86 27.63
C LYS A 42 10.61 20.63 27.05
N VAL A 43 9.33 20.46 27.36
CA VAL A 43 8.46 19.43 26.81
C VAL A 43 7.16 20.09 26.35
N VAL A 44 6.49 19.49 25.37
CA VAL A 44 5.17 19.96 24.94
C VAL A 44 4.17 19.74 26.08
N ARG A 45 3.49 20.80 26.51
CA ARG A 45 2.30 20.68 27.34
C ARG A 45 1.16 20.17 26.45
N THR A 46 0.98 18.86 26.39
CA THR A 46 -0.02 18.23 25.51
C THR A 46 -1.43 18.60 25.94
N PRO A 47 -2.39 18.71 25.02
CA PRO A 47 -3.75 19.10 25.38
C PRO A 47 -4.48 18.01 26.16
N THR A 48 -5.37 18.44 27.05
CA THR A 48 -6.37 17.61 27.72
C THR A 48 -7.72 17.91 27.11
N ILE A 49 -8.29 16.97 26.34
CA ILE A 49 -9.50 17.19 25.54
C ILE A 49 -10.65 16.29 25.98
N ARG A 50 -11.89 16.74 25.80
CA ARG A 50 -13.08 15.93 26.07
C ARG A 50 -13.44 15.09 24.84
N LEU A 51 -13.73 13.81 25.04
CA LEU A 51 -14.08 12.87 23.99
C LEU A 51 -15.60 12.63 23.97
N HIS A 52 -16.32 13.41 23.15
CA HIS A 52 -17.79 13.38 23.09
C HIS A 52 -18.39 12.09 22.51
N TRP A 53 -17.62 11.30 21.76
CA TRP A 53 -18.12 10.10 21.08
C TRP A 53 -18.11 8.85 21.97
N THR A 54 -17.46 8.90 23.15
CA THR A 54 -17.42 7.79 24.12
C THR A 54 -18.22 8.05 25.39
N GLU A 55 -18.77 9.25 25.56
CA GLU A 55 -19.46 9.65 26.79
C GLU A 55 -20.97 9.31 26.80
N ASN A 56 -21.55 9.38 27.99
CA ASN A 56 -23.00 9.36 28.21
C ASN A 56 -23.38 10.39 29.31
N ASP A 57 -24.67 10.54 29.58
CA ASP A 57 -25.20 11.55 30.52
C ASP A 57 -24.53 11.51 31.91
N THR A 58 -24.08 10.34 32.34
CA THR A 58 -23.51 10.11 33.68
C THR A 58 -21.99 9.94 33.69
N HIS A 59 -21.36 9.77 32.52
CA HIS A 59 -19.95 9.42 32.38
C HIS A 59 -19.29 10.26 31.30
N LYS A 60 -18.42 11.19 31.73
CA LYS A 60 -17.71 12.12 30.85
C LYS A 60 -16.27 11.66 30.67
N VAL A 61 -15.83 11.55 29.42
CA VAL A 61 -14.51 11.02 29.09
C VAL A 61 -13.60 12.14 28.59
N TRP A 62 -12.41 12.24 29.17
CA TRP A 62 -11.34 13.14 28.77
C TRP A 62 -10.13 12.33 28.33
N ALA A 63 -9.27 12.90 27.49
CA ALA A 63 -8.04 12.31 27.03
C ALA A 63 -6.86 13.26 27.23
N LYS A 64 -5.77 12.75 27.80
CA LYS A 64 -4.47 13.44 27.79
C LYS A 64 -3.68 12.97 26.57
N MET A 65 -3.38 13.90 25.68
CA MET A 65 -2.94 13.64 24.30
C MET A 65 -1.43 13.45 24.18
N GLU A 66 -0.85 12.49 24.89
CA GLU A 66 0.60 12.23 24.85
C GLU A 66 1.11 11.69 23.51
N SER A 67 0.22 11.28 22.59
CA SER A 67 0.55 11.02 21.18
C SER A 67 1.09 12.26 20.44
N GLN A 68 0.83 13.46 20.95
CA GLN A 68 1.30 14.74 20.40
C GLN A 68 2.56 15.27 21.10
N GLN A 69 3.15 14.52 22.02
CA GLN A 69 4.41 14.90 22.65
C GLN A 69 5.57 14.85 21.63
N GLU A 70 6.68 15.55 21.92
CA GLU A 70 7.95 15.36 21.20
C GLU A 70 8.31 13.86 21.15
N THR A 71 8.78 13.40 19.98
CA THR A 71 8.98 11.98 19.61
C THR A 71 7.71 11.12 19.47
N GLY A 72 6.52 11.69 19.65
CA GLY A 72 5.22 11.04 19.44
C GLY A 72 4.71 10.19 20.61
N SER A 73 5.27 10.34 21.82
CA SER A 73 4.79 9.63 23.03
C SER A 73 5.23 10.29 24.35
N PHE A 74 4.58 9.90 25.45
CA PHE A 74 4.91 10.37 26.81
C PHE A 74 6.35 10.08 27.26
N LYS A 75 7.04 9.12 26.61
CA LYS A 75 8.37 8.65 27.03
C LYS A 75 9.41 9.76 27.04
N TYR A 76 9.23 10.80 26.23
CA TYR A 76 10.15 11.94 26.20
C TYR A 76 10.23 12.66 27.54
N ARG A 77 9.11 12.82 28.27
CA ARG A 77 9.10 13.43 29.61
C ARG A 77 10.03 12.71 30.58
N GLY A 78 9.91 11.38 30.61
CA GLY A 78 10.73 10.53 31.47
C GLY A 78 12.19 10.52 31.06
N ALA A 79 12.47 10.38 29.75
CA ALA A 79 13.81 10.36 29.20
C ALA A 79 14.57 11.67 29.51
N LEU A 80 13.97 12.82 29.20
CA LEU A 80 14.59 14.12 29.46
C LEU A 80 14.84 14.35 30.96
N ASN A 81 13.86 14.03 31.82
CA ASN A 81 14.03 14.18 33.26
C ASN A 81 15.15 13.28 33.80
N ALA A 82 15.27 12.04 33.32
CA ALA A 82 16.36 11.15 33.72
C ALA A 82 17.72 11.64 33.22
N LEU A 83 17.81 12.07 31.96
CA LEU A 83 19.07 12.52 31.38
C LEU A 83 19.61 13.82 31.99
N LEU A 84 18.74 14.69 32.52
CA LEU A 84 19.14 15.84 33.32
C LEU A 84 19.75 15.45 34.68
N MET A 85 19.51 14.22 35.14
CA MET A 85 19.98 13.70 36.44
C MET A 85 21.14 12.71 36.29
N VAL A 86 21.41 12.23 35.08
CA VAL A 86 22.53 11.35 34.77
C VAL A 86 23.79 12.19 34.59
N ASP A 87 24.84 11.90 35.35
CA ASP A 87 26.15 12.56 35.19
C ASP A 87 26.96 11.96 34.03
N ALA A 88 26.77 10.67 33.71
CA ALA A 88 27.53 9.98 32.67
C ALA A 88 27.39 10.68 31.30
N PRO A 89 28.49 10.82 30.53
CA PRO A 89 28.45 11.47 29.21
C PRO A 89 27.75 10.62 28.15
N THR A 90 27.62 9.31 28.39
CA THR A 90 26.94 8.37 27.50
C THR A 90 25.84 7.65 28.28
N VAL A 91 24.65 7.59 27.70
CA VAL A 91 23.53 6.79 28.20
C VAL A 91 23.35 5.55 27.35
N ILE A 92 23.01 4.45 28.00
CA ILE A 92 22.64 3.21 27.33
C ILE A 92 21.22 2.82 27.75
N THR A 93 20.41 2.34 26.82
CA THR A 93 19.11 1.75 27.12
C THR A 93 18.85 0.54 26.24
N ALA A 94 17.96 -0.33 26.67
CA ALA A 94 17.40 -1.39 25.85
C ALA A 94 15.96 -1.04 25.49
N SER A 95 15.68 -0.80 24.21
CA SER A 95 14.33 -0.50 23.72
C SER A 95 14.32 -0.53 22.20
N ALA A 96 13.34 -1.20 21.61
CA ALA A 96 13.08 -1.20 20.17
C ALA A 96 11.97 -0.22 19.74
N GLY A 97 11.53 0.69 20.62
CA GLY A 97 10.39 1.59 20.36
C GLY A 97 10.51 2.96 21.03
N ASN A 98 9.38 3.48 21.52
CA ASN A 98 9.21 4.86 22.00
C ASN A 98 10.29 5.36 22.97
N HIS A 99 10.77 4.52 23.88
CA HIS A 99 11.80 4.95 24.83
C HIS A 99 13.17 5.15 24.16
N ALA A 100 13.50 4.40 23.12
CA ALA A 100 14.75 4.59 22.38
C ALA A 100 14.76 5.96 21.68
N LEU A 101 13.66 6.28 20.98
CA LEU A 101 13.49 7.58 20.32
C LEU A 101 13.55 8.72 21.33
N ALA A 102 12.88 8.56 22.47
CA ALA A 102 12.90 9.52 23.56
C ALA A 102 14.32 9.73 24.13
N ILE A 103 15.09 8.65 24.32
CA ILE A 103 16.48 8.73 24.81
C ILE A 103 17.40 9.38 23.79
N CYS A 104 17.32 9.03 22.50
CA CYS A 104 18.11 9.67 21.45
C CYS A 104 17.83 11.17 21.38
N HIS A 105 16.54 11.55 21.38
CA HIS A 105 16.14 12.95 21.33
C HIS A 105 16.58 13.73 22.58
N ALA A 106 16.33 13.18 23.77
CA ALA A 106 16.75 13.80 25.02
C ALA A 106 18.28 13.88 25.17
N ALA A 107 19.03 12.85 24.72
CA ALA A 107 20.49 12.84 24.74
C ALA A 107 21.05 13.98 23.91
N ARG A 108 20.52 14.18 22.70
CA ARG A 108 20.85 15.31 21.83
C ARG A 108 20.54 16.65 22.50
N ALA A 109 19.36 16.77 23.12
CA ALA A 109 18.94 18.00 23.80
C ALA A 109 19.84 18.39 25.00
N VAL A 110 20.45 17.41 25.69
CA VAL A 110 21.34 17.65 26.83
C VAL A 110 22.84 17.47 26.52
N GLY A 111 23.21 17.26 25.26
CA GLY A 111 24.61 17.10 24.83
C GLY A 111 25.28 15.79 25.29
N LYS A 112 24.53 14.70 25.42
CA LYS A 112 25.03 13.36 25.76
C LYS A 112 24.97 12.42 24.54
N LYS A 113 25.75 11.35 24.58
CA LYS A 113 25.70 10.27 23.59
C LYS A 113 24.70 9.18 23.99
N SER A 114 24.08 8.54 23.01
CA SER A 114 23.07 7.50 23.18
C SER A 114 23.50 6.18 22.55
N ILE A 115 23.48 5.11 23.35
CA ILE A 115 23.66 3.73 22.89
C ILE A 115 22.32 3.01 23.07
N ILE A 116 21.76 2.49 21.98
CA ILE A 116 20.52 1.73 22.03
C ILE A 116 20.80 0.26 21.78
N VAL A 117 20.50 -0.58 22.77
CA VAL A 117 20.53 -2.03 22.61
C VAL A 117 19.15 -2.50 22.15
N VAL A 118 19.11 -3.22 21.04
CA VAL A 118 17.89 -3.80 20.47
C VAL A 118 18.09 -5.30 20.27
N PRO A 119 17.05 -6.14 20.40
CA PRO A 119 17.18 -7.55 20.08
C PRO A 119 17.47 -7.74 18.59
N VAL A 120 18.13 -8.84 18.22
CA VAL A 120 18.43 -9.17 16.80
C VAL A 120 17.15 -9.44 16.00
N THR A 121 16.06 -9.78 16.70
CA THR A 121 14.74 -10.09 16.14
C THR A 121 13.88 -8.85 15.89
N VAL A 122 14.39 -7.64 16.17
CA VAL A 122 13.66 -6.39 15.94
C VAL A 122 13.31 -6.24 14.45
N SER A 123 12.08 -5.82 14.15
CA SER A 123 11.67 -5.56 12.76
C SER A 123 12.53 -4.46 12.13
N GLU A 124 12.92 -4.65 10.87
CA GLU A 124 13.77 -3.72 10.12
C GLU A 124 13.27 -2.27 10.18
N LEU A 125 11.96 -2.04 10.05
CA LEU A 125 11.36 -0.70 10.12
C LEU A 125 11.65 0.02 11.46
N LYS A 126 11.56 -0.70 12.59
CA LYS A 126 11.86 -0.16 13.91
C LYS A 126 13.36 0.04 14.12
N ALA A 127 14.17 -0.88 13.62
CA ALA A 127 15.63 -0.77 13.66
C ALA A 127 16.11 0.47 12.88
N ASN A 128 15.63 0.65 11.64
CA ASN A 128 16.00 1.77 10.78
C ASN A 128 15.64 3.11 11.41
N ARG A 129 14.48 3.19 12.09
CA ARG A 129 14.08 4.41 12.81
C ARG A 129 15.03 4.76 13.96
N ILE A 130 15.54 3.76 14.68
CA ILE A 130 16.50 3.97 15.78
C ILE A 130 17.89 4.27 15.22
N LEU A 131 18.31 3.57 14.17
CA LEU A 131 19.60 3.78 13.49
C LEU A 131 19.74 5.20 12.95
N ALA A 132 18.64 5.82 12.52
CA ALA A 132 18.63 7.21 12.07
C ALA A 132 18.84 8.25 13.18
N GLU A 133 18.59 7.88 14.45
CA GLU A 133 18.56 8.82 15.58
C GLU A 133 19.65 8.58 16.64
N ALA A 134 20.07 7.34 16.83
CA ALA A 134 21.02 6.93 17.86
C ALA A 134 22.48 7.14 17.44
N ASP A 135 23.35 7.49 18.39
CA ASP A 135 24.80 7.57 18.13
C ASP A 135 25.41 6.18 17.90
N LYS A 136 24.86 5.17 18.57
CA LYS A 136 25.24 3.77 18.37
C LYS A 136 24.05 2.85 18.63
N VAL A 137 23.86 1.88 17.75
CA VAL A 137 22.92 0.76 17.95
C VAL A 137 23.71 -0.53 18.15
N THR A 138 23.28 -1.36 19.09
CA THR A 138 23.86 -2.68 19.36
C THR A 138 22.76 -3.72 19.29
N PHE A 139 22.87 -4.64 18.34
CA PHE A 139 21.94 -5.75 18.20
C PHE A 139 22.40 -6.90 19.09
N TYR A 140 21.61 -7.26 20.10
CA TYR A 140 21.96 -8.32 21.03
C TYR A 140 20.73 -8.99 21.64
N GLY A 141 20.78 -10.32 21.69
CA GLY A 141 19.76 -11.15 22.30
C GLY A 141 18.55 -11.37 21.41
N ASN A 142 17.77 -12.39 21.75
CA ASN A 142 16.58 -12.83 21.01
C ASN A 142 15.32 -12.02 21.38
N ASP A 143 15.34 -11.39 22.56
CA ASP A 143 14.23 -10.60 23.07
C ASP A 143 14.71 -9.36 23.84
N LEU A 144 13.76 -8.53 24.27
CA LEU A 144 14.06 -7.29 24.99
C LEU A 144 14.63 -7.55 26.40
N ALA A 145 14.36 -8.70 27.01
CA ALA A 145 14.90 -9.06 28.32
C ALA A 145 16.41 -9.35 28.23
N GLU A 146 16.83 -10.15 27.25
CA GLU A 146 18.25 -10.39 26.94
C GLU A 146 18.96 -9.09 26.53
N ALA A 147 18.35 -8.27 25.67
CA ALA A 147 18.89 -6.96 25.31
C ALA A 147 19.05 -6.04 26.53
N THR A 148 18.13 -6.12 27.50
CA THR A 148 18.20 -5.37 28.75
C THR A 148 19.34 -5.86 29.64
N GLN A 149 19.49 -7.18 29.78
CA GLN A 149 20.61 -7.76 30.52
C GLN A 149 21.95 -7.35 29.92
N GLU A 150 22.05 -7.33 28.59
CA GLU A 150 23.25 -6.88 27.89
C GLU A 150 23.53 -5.39 28.09
N ALA A 151 22.51 -4.53 27.99
CA ALA A 151 22.68 -3.10 28.25
C ALA A 151 23.22 -2.84 29.67
N ILE A 152 22.74 -3.61 30.65
CA ILE A 152 23.23 -3.56 32.03
C ILE A 152 24.66 -4.12 32.12
N ARG A 153 24.97 -5.21 31.44
CA ARG A 153 26.33 -5.79 31.40
C ARG A 153 27.33 -4.81 30.79
N ILE A 154 26.97 -4.11 29.72
CA ILE A 154 27.80 -3.07 29.08
C ILE A 154 28.04 -1.91 30.04
N GLU A 155 27.01 -1.47 30.77
CA GLU A 155 27.17 -0.47 31.84
C GLU A 155 28.20 -0.95 32.88
N GLU A 156 28.03 -2.15 33.41
CA GLU A 156 28.89 -2.74 34.45
C GLU A 156 30.35 -2.87 33.98
N LEU A 157 30.58 -3.29 32.73
CA LEU A 157 31.92 -3.42 32.14
C LEU A 157 32.59 -2.08 31.80
N SER A 158 31.82 -1.02 31.54
CA SER A 158 32.37 0.29 31.17
C SER A 158 33.18 0.93 32.30
N GLY A 159 32.91 0.52 33.54
CA GLY A 159 33.60 0.98 34.74
C GLY A 159 33.41 2.47 35.03
N ILE A 160 34.25 2.96 35.93
CA ILE A 160 34.25 4.36 36.39
C ILE A 160 35.44 5.08 35.73
N CYS A 161 35.27 6.34 35.34
CA CYS A 161 36.38 7.18 34.91
C CYS A 161 37.29 7.47 36.11
N SER A 162 38.56 7.07 36.04
CA SER A 162 39.55 7.25 37.10
C SER A 162 39.82 8.73 37.44
N MET A 163 39.61 9.65 36.49
CA MET A 163 39.84 11.08 36.69
C MET A 163 38.64 11.81 37.32
N THR A 164 37.40 11.44 36.95
CA THR A 164 36.19 12.15 37.42
C THR A 164 35.43 11.42 38.51
N GLY A 165 35.72 10.12 38.73
CA GLY A 165 34.96 9.25 39.63
C GLY A 165 33.53 8.97 39.13
N GLN A 166 33.18 9.39 37.92
CA GLN A 166 31.85 9.21 37.33
C GLN A 166 31.79 7.98 36.43
N ARG A 167 30.61 7.38 36.29
CA ARG A 167 30.38 6.30 35.32
C ARG A 167 30.59 6.82 33.91
N LYS A 168 31.24 6.03 33.05
CA LYS A 168 31.43 6.39 31.63
C LYS A 168 30.12 6.23 30.84
N ILE A 169 29.42 5.13 31.11
CA ILE A 169 28.13 4.79 30.53
C ILE A 169 27.17 4.54 31.69
N GLN A 170 25.93 5.02 31.59
CA GLN A 170 24.89 4.73 32.58
C GLN A 170 23.65 4.17 31.91
N TYR A 171 23.13 3.06 32.44
CA TYR A 171 21.89 2.46 31.95
C TYR A 171 20.69 3.26 32.47
N VAL A 172 19.80 3.66 31.56
CA VAL A 172 18.54 4.32 31.89
C VAL A 172 17.41 3.35 31.58
N SER A 173 16.69 2.90 32.61
CA SER A 173 15.60 1.96 32.41
C SER A 173 14.38 2.65 31.77
N PRO A 174 13.71 2.02 30.79
CA PRO A 174 12.47 2.54 30.23
C PRO A 174 11.30 2.63 31.22
N TYR A 175 11.39 1.97 32.36
CA TYR A 175 10.27 1.83 33.31
C TYR A 175 10.69 1.70 34.78
N ASP A 176 11.84 1.09 35.11
CA ASP A 176 12.31 0.88 36.48
C ASP A 176 13.38 1.92 36.89
N ASP A 177 13.08 3.20 36.63
CA ASP A 177 13.92 4.35 36.98
C ASP A 177 13.06 5.46 37.61
N LEU A 178 13.48 5.96 38.77
CA LEU A 178 12.76 6.98 39.55
C LEU A 178 12.53 8.26 38.74
N TYR A 179 13.54 8.73 38.01
CA TYR A 179 13.44 9.96 37.24
C TYR A 179 12.63 9.76 35.97
N VAL A 180 12.71 8.59 35.34
CA VAL A 180 11.82 8.26 34.21
C VAL A 180 10.36 8.24 34.66
N ALA A 181 10.04 7.57 35.76
CA ALA A 181 8.68 7.51 36.32
C ALA A 181 8.18 8.90 36.77
N ALA A 182 9.03 9.67 37.45
CA ALA A 182 8.68 11.02 37.90
C ALA A 182 8.41 11.98 36.73
N GLY A 183 9.23 11.91 35.67
CA GLY A 183 9.01 12.69 34.45
C GLY A 183 7.71 12.31 33.76
N ALA A 184 7.43 11.01 33.61
CA ALA A 184 6.17 10.53 33.05
C ALA A 184 4.96 11.01 33.86
N GLY A 185 5.03 11.00 35.20
CA GLY A 185 3.94 11.42 36.08
C GLY A 185 3.55 12.90 35.96
N THR A 186 4.40 13.75 35.39
CA THR A 186 4.09 15.19 35.21
C THR A 186 2.85 15.45 34.36
N LEU A 187 2.48 14.51 33.47
CA LEU A 187 1.26 14.61 32.68
C LEU A 187 -0.01 14.69 33.53
N MET A 188 0.01 14.15 34.76
CA MET A 188 -1.15 14.18 35.65
C MET A 188 -1.37 15.56 36.25
N ALA A 189 -0.28 16.23 36.63
CA ALA A 189 -0.33 17.61 37.10
C ALA A 189 -0.94 18.51 36.03
N GLU A 190 -0.46 18.39 34.79
CA GLU A 190 -0.99 19.17 33.67
C GLU A 190 -2.46 18.84 33.37
N ALA A 191 -2.84 17.57 33.34
CA ALA A 191 -4.23 17.18 33.06
C ALA A 191 -5.22 17.72 34.11
N PHE A 192 -4.80 17.71 35.37
CA PHE A 192 -5.61 18.23 36.47
C PHE A 192 -5.72 19.76 36.44
N GLU A 193 -4.62 20.45 36.11
CA GLU A 193 -4.62 21.90 35.88
C GLU A 193 -5.54 22.28 34.70
N ASP A 194 -5.54 21.50 33.62
CA ASP A 194 -6.28 21.81 32.39
C ASP A 194 -7.81 21.60 32.52
N SER A 195 -8.25 20.59 33.29
CA SER A 195 -9.66 20.13 33.23
C SER A 195 -10.28 19.77 34.59
N GLY A 196 -9.53 19.99 35.68
CA GLY A 196 -9.93 19.76 37.06
C GLY A 196 -9.83 18.30 37.51
N PRO A 197 -10.35 17.98 38.72
CA PRO A 197 -10.28 16.63 39.27
C PRO A 197 -11.04 15.61 38.45
N PHE A 198 -10.48 14.40 38.41
CA PHE A 198 -11.05 13.22 37.76
C PHE A 198 -11.44 12.19 38.81
N ASP A 199 -12.56 11.51 38.60
CA ASP A 199 -13.00 10.41 39.46
C ASP A 199 -12.20 9.14 39.17
N GLN A 200 -11.80 8.95 37.90
CA GLN A 200 -10.97 7.83 37.47
C GLN A 200 -9.90 8.25 36.46
N VAL A 201 -8.77 7.55 36.46
CA VAL A 201 -7.72 7.66 35.44
C VAL A 201 -7.43 6.28 34.88
N VAL A 202 -7.49 6.15 33.55
CA VAL A 202 -7.22 4.91 32.81
C VAL A 202 -5.81 4.98 32.23
N VAL A 203 -4.93 4.09 32.68
CA VAL A 203 -3.50 4.08 32.33
C VAL A 203 -3.07 2.71 31.78
N PRO A 204 -2.43 2.64 30.59
CA PRO A 204 -1.83 1.41 30.09
C PRO A 204 -0.71 0.89 31.01
N LEU A 205 -0.74 -0.40 31.32
CA LEU A 205 0.25 -1.07 32.18
C LEU A 205 1.21 -1.95 31.36
N GLY A 206 2.42 -1.43 31.16
CA GLY A 206 3.59 -2.17 30.66
C GLY A 206 4.53 -2.54 31.81
N GLY A 207 5.73 -1.93 31.83
CA GLY A 207 6.71 -2.12 32.92
C GLY A 207 6.44 -1.38 34.23
N GLY A 208 5.26 -0.76 34.40
CA GLY A 208 4.82 -0.14 35.65
C GLY A 208 5.28 1.31 35.93
N GLY A 209 6.33 1.83 35.27
CA GLY A 209 6.86 3.17 35.56
C GLY A 209 5.86 4.33 35.38
N LEU A 210 5.09 4.34 34.28
CA LEU A 210 4.04 5.35 34.07
C LEU A 210 2.94 5.23 35.13
N THR A 211 2.46 4.00 35.35
CA THR A 211 1.43 3.69 36.34
C THR A 211 1.86 4.12 37.73
N ALA A 212 3.10 3.84 38.13
CA ALA A 212 3.64 4.23 39.42
C ALA A 212 3.65 5.77 39.58
N GLY A 213 4.05 6.50 38.54
CA GLY A 213 4.01 7.96 38.52
C GLY A 213 2.58 8.50 38.66
N VAL A 214 1.64 7.99 37.86
CA VAL A 214 0.22 8.37 37.90
C VAL A 214 -0.39 8.08 39.27
N ALA A 215 -0.19 6.86 39.79
CA ALA A 215 -0.76 6.43 41.06
C ALA A 215 -0.20 7.19 42.26
N SER A 216 1.11 7.45 42.27
CA SER A 216 1.73 8.24 43.33
C SER A 216 1.26 9.69 43.30
N TRP A 217 1.12 10.29 42.11
CA TRP A 217 0.58 11.63 41.99
C TRP A 217 -0.87 11.72 42.49
N CYS A 218 -1.72 10.77 42.10
CA CYS A 218 -3.12 10.71 42.56
C CYS A 218 -3.18 10.49 44.08
N HIS A 219 -2.41 9.55 44.62
CA HIS A 219 -2.37 9.27 46.06
C HIS A 219 -2.07 10.51 46.91
N LYS A 220 -1.18 11.40 46.44
CA LYS A 220 -0.83 12.63 47.16
C LYS A 220 -1.80 13.80 46.90
N ASN A 221 -2.19 14.02 45.64
CA ASN A 221 -2.87 15.26 45.22
C ASN A 221 -4.37 15.10 44.96
N SER A 222 -4.84 13.88 44.67
CA SER A 222 -6.25 13.58 44.44
C SER A 222 -6.60 12.17 44.96
N PRO A 223 -6.60 11.96 46.29
CA PRO A 223 -6.68 10.62 46.88
C PRO A 223 -7.97 9.85 46.56
N SER A 224 -9.04 10.56 46.15
CA SER A 224 -10.30 9.96 45.73
C SER A 224 -10.28 9.44 44.29
N THR A 225 -9.29 9.81 43.47
CA THR A 225 -9.18 9.39 42.07
C THR A 225 -8.77 7.92 41.99
N LYS A 226 -9.58 7.12 41.30
CA LYS A 226 -9.32 5.69 41.10
C LYS A 226 -8.39 5.46 39.91
N VAL A 227 -7.26 4.81 40.14
CA VAL A 227 -6.32 4.44 39.08
C VAL A 227 -6.69 3.08 38.53
N ILE A 228 -7.09 3.06 37.26
CA ILE A 228 -7.50 1.85 36.54
C ILE A 228 -6.42 1.53 35.51
N CYS A 229 -5.82 0.36 35.62
CA CYS A 229 -4.83 -0.10 34.67
C CYS A 229 -5.48 -0.87 33.52
N VAL A 230 -4.92 -0.74 32.33
CA VAL A 230 -5.29 -1.56 31.18
C VAL A 230 -4.12 -2.41 30.73
N HIS A 231 -4.38 -3.68 30.47
CA HIS A 231 -3.35 -4.65 30.15
C HIS A 231 -3.78 -5.57 29.00
N PRO A 232 -2.88 -5.94 28.07
CA PRO A 232 -3.22 -6.87 26.99
C PRO A 232 -3.51 -8.27 27.52
N LYS A 233 -4.67 -8.82 27.17
CA LYS A 233 -5.10 -10.17 27.56
C LYS A 233 -4.14 -11.27 27.07
N ILE A 234 -3.47 -11.03 25.94
CA ILE A 234 -2.53 -11.97 25.31
C ILE A 234 -1.28 -12.26 26.15
N PHE A 235 -0.97 -11.42 27.16
CA PHE A 235 0.15 -11.73 28.05
C PHE A 235 -0.17 -12.87 29.02
N LEU A 236 -1.44 -13.27 29.14
CA LEU A 236 -1.90 -14.37 30.01
C LEU A 236 -1.46 -14.22 31.48
N ARG A 237 -1.14 -12.99 31.87
CA ARG A 237 -0.93 -12.60 33.25
C ARG A 237 -2.31 -12.39 33.81
N SER A 238 -2.87 -13.36 34.53
CA SER A 238 -4.12 -13.12 35.27
C SER A 238 -3.81 -12.05 36.33
N LEU A 239 -4.24 -10.81 36.11
CA LEU A 239 -3.93 -9.69 37.00
C LEU A 239 -5.12 -9.32 37.92
N GLU A 240 -6.28 -9.96 37.74
CA GLU A 240 -7.44 -9.77 38.62
C GLU A 240 -7.29 -10.47 39.99
N ASP A 241 -7.89 -9.84 40.99
CA ASP A 241 -7.78 -10.09 42.43
C ASP A 241 -7.63 -11.58 42.85
N GLY A 242 -6.44 -11.88 43.38
CA GLY A 242 -6.18 -12.61 44.65
C GLY A 242 -6.74 -14.01 44.91
N THR A 243 -7.67 -14.55 44.12
CA THR A 243 -8.52 -15.66 44.59
C THR A 243 -8.05 -17.05 44.15
N ARG A 244 -7.02 -17.16 43.29
CA ARG A 244 -6.45 -18.48 42.90
C ARG A 244 -4.93 -18.61 42.95
N ASN A 245 -4.16 -17.53 42.99
CA ASN A 245 -2.70 -17.57 43.10
C ASN A 245 -2.17 -16.34 43.87
N ARG A 246 -1.39 -16.55 44.94
CA ARG A 246 -0.87 -15.56 45.89
C ARG A 246 0.11 -14.50 45.33
N ALA A 247 0.33 -14.43 44.03
CA ALA A 247 1.31 -13.52 43.42
C ALA A 247 0.74 -12.11 43.27
N THR A 248 1.50 -11.11 43.71
CA THR A 248 1.24 -9.67 43.59
C THR A 248 1.30 -9.19 42.14
N LEU A 249 0.85 -7.96 41.87
CA LEU A 249 0.88 -7.40 40.52
C LEU A 249 2.33 -7.22 40.04
N SER A 250 3.18 -6.67 40.89
CA SER A 250 4.60 -6.44 40.61
C SER A 250 5.35 -7.74 40.29
N GLU A 251 5.06 -8.83 41.00
CA GLU A 251 5.60 -10.17 40.73
C GLU A 251 5.16 -10.69 39.35
N ARG A 252 3.91 -10.45 38.95
CA ARG A 252 3.38 -10.92 37.66
C ARG A 252 4.02 -10.21 36.46
N LEU A 253 4.56 -9.01 36.63
CA LEU A 253 5.28 -8.29 35.57
C LEU A 253 6.63 -8.95 35.19
N HIS A 254 7.11 -9.92 35.97
CA HIS A 254 8.27 -10.76 35.64
C HIS A 254 7.97 -11.89 34.68
N LEU A 255 6.69 -12.26 34.53
CA LEU A 255 6.31 -13.32 33.61
C LEU A 255 6.60 -12.88 32.16
N PRO A 256 6.89 -13.80 31.24
CA PRO A 256 7.08 -13.46 29.83
C PRO A 256 5.88 -12.70 29.25
N THR A 257 6.13 -11.98 28.15
CA THR A 257 5.07 -11.36 27.33
C THR A 257 5.02 -12.02 25.97
N GLN A 258 3.96 -11.73 25.22
CA GLN A 258 3.82 -12.15 23.83
C GLN A 258 3.83 -10.94 22.91
N ALA A 259 4.06 -11.17 21.62
CA ALA A 259 3.89 -10.13 20.62
C ALA A 259 2.44 -9.63 20.61
N THR A 260 2.26 -8.31 20.49
CA THR A 260 0.96 -7.62 20.59
C THR A 260 1.01 -6.33 19.79
N LEU A 261 -0.15 -5.83 19.38
CA LEU A 261 -0.34 -4.47 18.88
C LEU A 261 0.03 -3.40 19.92
N CYS A 262 -0.09 -3.74 21.21
CA CYS A 262 0.36 -2.94 22.34
C CYS A 262 1.85 -3.18 22.63
N ASP A 263 2.70 -3.08 21.61
CA ASP A 263 4.13 -3.40 21.70
C ASP A 263 4.87 -2.63 22.80
N GLY A 264 4.45 -1.39 23.09
CA GLY A 264 4.94 -0.59 24.21
C GLY A 264 4.61 -1.14 25.60
N LEU A 265 3.69 -2.10 25.70
CA LEU A 265 3.30 -2.79 26.95
C LEU A 265 3.96 -4.17 27.09
N ALA A 266 4.57 -4.72 26.03
CA ALA A 266 5.22 -6.03 26.00
C ALA A 266 6.57 -5.99 26.75
N VAL A 267 6.49 -5.83 28.07
CA VAL A 267 7.64 -5.67 28.96
C VAL A 267 7.68 -6.82 29.96
N GLN A 268 8.80 -7.54 29.96
CA GLN A 268 9.17 -8.48 31.02
C GLN A 268 10.22 -7.85 31.92
N LEU A 269 9.94 -7.80 33.23
CA LEU A 269 10.90 -7.30 34.21
C LEU A 269 12.03 -8.32 34.43
N VAL A 270 13.27 -7.89 34.21
CA VAL A 270 14.47 -8.72 34.46
C VAL A 270 14.92 -8.71 35.92
N ARG A 271 14.45 -7.75 36.72
CA ARG A 271 14.80 -7.55 38.14
C ARG A 271 13.58 -7.02 38.90
N PRO A 272 13.43 -7.33 40.21
CA PRO A 272 12.32 -6.84 41.01
C PRO A 272 12.22 -5.33 40.93
N THR A 273 11.04 -4.82 40.61
CA THR A 273 10.84 -3.38 40.44
C THR A 273 10.89 -2.66 41.78
N GLN A 274 11.50 -1.47 41.78
CA GLN A 274 11.50 -0.57 42.94
C GLN A 274 10.11 0.05 43.22
N PHE A 275 9.15 -0.14 42.31
CA PHE A 275 7.79 0.40 42.41
C PHE A 275 6.76 -0.64 42.89
N ALA A 276 7.19 -1.83 43.34
CA ALA A 276 6.28 -2.91 43.71
C ALA A 276 5.24 -2.45 44.74
N LYS A 277 5.67 -1.76 45.81
CA LYS A 277 4.76 -1.22 46.83
C LYS A 277 3.66 -0.33 46.25
N ILE A 278 3.99 0.55 45.29
CA ILE A 278 3.02 1.45 44.65
C ILE A 278 2.04 0.66 43.79
N LEU A 279 2.55 -0.21 42.94
CA LEU A 279 1.76 -1.02 42.01
C LEU A 279 0.80 -1.94 42.79
N ASP A 280 1.27 -2.55 43.86
CA ASP A 280 0.51 -3.56 44.61
C ASP A 280 -0.51 -2.95 45.60
N THR A 281 -0.43 -1.65 45.89
CA THR A 281 -1.32 -1.00 46.89
C THR A 281 -2.22 0.11 46.35
N LEU A 282 -1.85 0.76 45.25
CA LEU A 282 -2.54 1.98 44.78
C LEU A 282 -3.37 1.78 43.50
N ILE A 283 -3.28 0.62 42.85
CA ILE A 283 -4.08 0.32 41.65
C ILE A 283 -5.46 -0.17 42.10
N HIS A 284 -6.50 0.52 41.64
CA HIS A 284 -7.88 0.22 42.05
C HIS A 284 -8.46 -0.99 41.31
N LYS A 285 -8.16 -1.09 40.01
CA LYS A 285 -8.66 -2.17 39.14
C LYS A 285 -7.71 -2.35 37.97
N ILE A 286 -7.61 -3.57 37.48
CA ILE A 286 -6.93 -3.89 36.22
C ILE A 286 -7.99 -4.42 35.27
N VAL A 287 -7.94 -3.93 34.04
CA VAL A 287 -8.82 -4.35 32.95
C VAL A 287 -7.98 -4.97 31.87
N GLU A 288 -8.37 -6.17 31.45
CA GLU A 288 -7.74 -6.83 30.31
C GLU A 288 -8.47 -6.44 29.01
N VAL A 289 -7.69 -6.16 27.97
CA VAL A 289 -8.22 -5.86 26.62
C VAL A 289 -7.66 -6.84 25.61
N SER A 290 -8.50 -7.28 24.67
CA SER A 290 -8.09 -8.14 23.58
C SER A 290 -7.38 -7.36 22.48
N GLU A 291 -6.68 -8.06 21.57
CA GLU A 291 -6.09 -7.42 20.38
C GLU A 291 -7.18 -6.80 19.50
N ASP A 292 -8.37 -7.41 19.43
CA ASP A 292 -9.51 -6.87 18.68
C ASP A 292 -10.01 -5.57 19.29
N ASP A 293 -10.10 -5.49 20.63
CA ASP A 293 -10.42 -4.25 21.34
C ASP A 293 -9.43 -3.15 20.99
N VAL A 294 -8.14 -3.47 20.93
CA VAL A 294 -7.08 -2.52 20.58
C VAL A 294 -7.23 -2.03 19.13
N LEU A 295 -7.48 -2.92 18.17
CA LEU A 295 -7.73 -2.54 16.77
C LEU A 295 -8.96 -1.62 16.66
N MET A 296 -10.04 -1.94 17.37
CA MET A 296 -11.24 -1.10 17.44
C MET A 296 -10.93 0.27 18.04
N GLY A 297 -10.07 0.35 19.05
CA GLY A 297 -9.63 1.60 19.67
C GLY A 297 -8.87 2.49 18.70
N ILE A 298 -7.93 1.92 17.95
CA ILE A 298 -7.17 2.62 16.91
C ILE A 298 -8.14 3.16 15.85
N ALA A 299 -8.98 2.29 15.29
CA ALA A 299 -9.88 2.65 14.21
C ALA A 299 -10.94 3.68 14.63
N SER A 300 -11.54 3.52 15.82
CA SER A 300 -12.56 4.42 16.33
C SER A 300 -11.98 5.80 16.62
N THR A 301 -10.80 5.87 17.26
CA THR A 301 -10.16 7.15 17.56
C THR A 301 -9.75 7.88 16.29
N LEU A 302 -9.23 7.16 15.29
CA LEU A 302 -8.89 7.72 13.99
C LEU A 302 -10.12 8.26 13.26
N ARG A 303 -11.26 7.57 13.33
CA ARG A 303 -12.50 7.98 12.65
C ARG A 303 -13.23 9.12 13.35
N TYR A 304 -13.44 9.01 14.66
CA TYR A 304 -14.26 9.95 15.40
C TYR A 304 -13.48 11.20 15.86
N GLN A 305 -12.16 11.12 15.94
CA GLN A 305 -11.32 12.24 16.40
C GLN A 305 -10.19 12.62 15.45
N SER A 306 -10.10 11.97 14.28
CA SER A 306 -9.03 12.22 13.31
C SER A 306 -7.63 12.09 13.93
N LEU A 307 -7.50 11.26 14.97
CA LEU A 307 -6.28 11.13 15.74
C LEU A 307 -5.70 9.73 15.56
N LEU A 308 -4.45 9.69 15.09
CA LEU A 308 -3.68 8.46 15.04
C LEU A 308 -3.10 8.16 16.43
N ILE A 309 -3.39 6.96 16.94
CA ILE A 309 -2.87 6.46 18.20
C ILE A 309 -2.25 5.07 18.01
N GLU A 310 -1.22 4.75 18.78
CA GLU A 310 -0.62 3.41 18.78
C GLU A 310 -1.42 2.42 19.64
N GLY A 311 -1.11 1.12 19.54
CA GLY A 311 -1.87 0.09 20.26
C GLY A 311 -1.91 0.27 21.78
N SER A 312 -0.80 0.69 22.41
CA SER A 312 -0.75 0.96 23.86
C SER A 312 -1.73 2.05 24.30
N ALA A 313 -1.88 3.11 23.50
CA ALA A 313 -2.85 4.18 23.75
C ALA A 313 -4.28 3.72 23.44
N ALA A 314 -4.44 2.94 22.37
CA ALA A 314 -5.71 2.37 21.99
C ALA A 314 -6.29 1.44 23.05
N ALA A 315 -5.45 0.64 23.72
CA ALA A 315 -5.86 -0.18 24.86
C ALA A 315 -6.64 0.63 25.92
N ALA A 316 -6.14 1.81 26.30
CA ALA A 316 -6.78 2.65 27.31
C ALA A 316 -8.16 3.15 26.89
N ILE A 317 -8.31 3.65 25.66
CA ILE A 317 -9.61 4.13 25.16
C ILE A 317 -10.58 3.00 24.86
N SER A 318 -10.07 1.83 24.46
CA SER A 318 -10.87 0.63 24.24
C SER A 318 -11.48 0.11 25.52
N ALA A 319 -10.77 0.15 26.66
CA ALA A 319 -11.33 -0.25 27.96
C ALA A 319 -12.58 0.57 28.35
N VAL A 320 -12.66 1.84 27.91
CA VAL A 320 -13.84 2.69 28.07
C VAL A 320 -14.94 2.29 27.07
N SER A 321 -14.57 2.03 25.81
CA SER A 321 -15.51 1.85 24.70
C SER A 321 -16.09 0.43 24.58
N SER A 322 -15.33 -0.61 24.94
CA SER A 322 -15.71 -2.03 24.88
C SER A 322 -16.62 -2.47 26.03
N GLY A 323 -16.86 -1.57 26.99
CA GLY A 323 -17.75 -1.80 28.12
C GLY A 323 -17.14 -2.49 29.33
N ALA A 324 -15.84 -2.80 29.32
CA ALA A 324 -15.14 -3.29 30.52
C ALA A 324 -15.21 -2.29 31.71
N LEU A 325 -15.48 -1.02 31.39
CA LEU A 325 -15.72 0.08 32.33
C LEU A 325 -17.17 0.63 32.24
N GLN A 326 -18.12 -0.13 31.70
CA GLN A 326 -19.55 0.23 31.74
C GLN A 326 -20.01 0.40 33.19
N GLY A 327 -20.75 1.47 33.45
CA GLY A 327 -21.28 1.80 34.78
C GLY A 327 -20.39 2.73 35.62
N LEU A 328 -19.20 3.11 35.14
CA LEU A 328 -18.49 4.25 35.70
C LEU A 328 -19.34 5.51 35.57
N LYS A 329 -19.27 6.38 36.57
CA LYS A 329 -19.91 7.69 36.61
C LYS A 329 -18.87 8.76 36.89
N GLY A 330 -19.17 10.00 36.54
CA GLY A 330 -18.29 11.14 36.74
C GLY A 330 -17.31 11.35 35.60
N LYS A 331 -16.15 11.94 35.88
CA LYS A 331 -15.10 12.27 34.91
C LYS A 331 -14.00 11.21 34.90
N THR A 332 -13.80 10.58 33.75
CA THR A 332 -12.65 9.69 33.51
C THR A 332 -11.61 10.38 32.64
N LEU A 333 -10.34 10.32 33.03
CA LEU A 333 -9.21 10.68 32.18
C LEU A 333 -8.58 9.43 31.56
N VAL A 334 -8.45 9.40 30.24
CA VAL A 334 -7.77 8.34 29.49
C VAL A 334 -6.41 8.85 29.02
N LEU A 335 -5.35 8.09 29.26
CA LEU A 335 -4.01 8.46 28.80
C LEU A 335 -3.75 7.90 27.39
N LEU A 336 -3.74 8.76 26.38
CA LEU A 336 -3.38 8.39 25.01
C LEU A 336 -1.87 8.48 24.86
N THR A 337 -1.18 7.42 25.30
CA THR A 337 0.27 7.42 25.59
C THR A 337 1.20 7.66 24.39
N GLY A 338 0.76 7.41 23.16
CA GLY A 338 1.62 7.50 21.98
C GLY A 338 0.89 7.36 20.65
N GLY A 339 1.53 7.81 19.57
CA GLY A 339 1.03 7.78 18.19
C GLY A 339 1.96 7.09 17.18
N ASN A 340 3.02 6.41 17.66
CA ASN A 340 4.03 5.79 16.80
C ASN A 340 3.57 4.43 16.25
N LEU A 341 2.67 4.46 15.28
CA LEU A 341 2.08 3.27 14.66
C LEU A 341 2.63 3.02 13.24
N THR A 342 2.80 1.75 12.87
CA THR A 342 3.22 1.37 11.50
C THR A 342 2.03 1.40 10.53
N SER A 343 2.28 1.67 9.24
CA SER A 343 1.26 1.62 8.19
C SER A 343 0.54 0.27 8.11
N ASN A 344 1.26 -0.83 8.37
CA ASN A 344 0.66 -2.17 8.43
C ASN A 344 -0.33 -2.30 9.59
N ASN A 345 0.00 -1.79 10.80
CA ASN A 345 -0.94 -1.83 11.91
C ASN A 345 -2.13 -0.89 11.71
N ILE A 346 -1.94 0.24 11.01
CA ILE A 346 -3.06 1.11 10.57
C ILE A 346 -3.97 0.34 9.62
N ALA A 347 -3.41 -0.30 8.59
CA ALA A 347 -4.17 -1.09 7.64
C ALA A 347 -4.93 -2.22 8.36
N ARG A 348 -4.26 -2.98 9.24
CA ARG A 348 -4.88 -4.02 10.08
C ARG A 348 -6.02 -3.48 10.95
N ALA A 349 -5.88 -2.28 11.54
CA ALA A 349 -6.95 -1.67 12.33
C ALA A 349 -8.15 -1.25 11.46
N LEU A 350 -7.89 -0.75 10.24
CA LEU A 350 -8.94 -0.35 9.31
C LEU A 350 -9.64 -1.54 8.65
N THR A 351 -8.98 -2.69 8.54
CA THR A 351 -9.52 -3.93 7.94
C THR A 351 -9.88 -5.01 8.96
N ALA A 352 -9.75 -4.73 10.26
CA ALA A 352 -9.98 -5.68 11.33
C ALA A 352 -11.39 -6.31 11.21
N GLN A 353 -11.46 -7.64 11.17
CA GLN A 353 -12.70 -8.39 11.19
C GLN A 353 -13.27 -8.35 12.62
N VAL A 354 -14.08 -7.35 12.92
CA VAL A 354 -14.77 -7.26 14.21
C VAL A 354 -15.88 -8.29 14.25
N ASN A 355 -15.91 -9.17 15.25
CA ASN A 355 -16.94 -10.21 15.37
C ASN A 355 -18.27 -9.68 15.96
N ASP A 356 -18.22 -8.64 16.78
CA ASP A 356 -19.41 -8.01 17.36
C ASP A 356 -20.19 -7.21 16.30
N PRO A 357 -21.44 -7.58 15.97
CA PRO A 357 -22.27 -6.88 14.97
C PRO A 357 -22.48 -5.39 15.30
N THR A 358 -22.52 -5.04 16.57
CA THR A 358 -22.75 -3.66 17.03
C THR A 358 -21.52 -2.79 16.79
N ALA A 359 -20.33 -3.31 17.13
CA ALA A 359 -19.06 -2.67 16.82
C ALA A 359 -18.77 -2.63 15.31
N ARG A 360 -19.12 -3.69 14.56
CA ARG A 360 -19.10 -3.69 13.08
C ARG A 360 -19.97 -2.58 12.48
N GLN A 361 -21.18 -2.42 12.99
CA GLN A 361 -22.10 -1.36 12.57
C GLN A 361 -21.55 0.03 12.92
N LYS A 362 -20.98 0.21 14.12
CA LYS A 362 -20.28 1.45 14.52
C LYS A 362 -19.01 1.72 13.70
N MET A 363 -18.42 0.69 13.09
CA MET A 363 -17.24 0.79 12.22
C MET A 363 -17.60 0.82 10.72
N GLY A 364 -18.87 0.66 10.34
CA GLY A 364 -19.30 0.57 8.94
C GLY A 364 -18.77 -0.67 8.20
N LEU A 365 -18.37 -1.73 8.91
CA LEU A 365 -17.78 -2.96 8.34
C LEU A 365 -18.85 -4.07 8.29
N ARG A 366 -19.49 -4.33 7.13
CA ARG A 366 -20.40 -5.49 6.96
C ARG A 366 -19.62 -6.82 6.84
N ASN A 367 -20.22 -7.93 7.27
CA ASN A 367 -19.66 -9.25 7.65
C ASN A 367 -18.63 -9.94 6.72
N ILE A 368 -17.49 -10.38 7.28
CA ILE A 368 -16.56 -11.41 6.74
C ILE A 368 -15.83 -12.06 7.95
N THR A 369 -15.83 -13.39 8.05
CA THR A 369 -15.00 -14.19 9.00
C THR A 369 -14.28 -15.31 8.25
N ASN A 370 -12.98 -15.45 8.50
CA ASN A 370 -11.98 -16.26 7.78
C ASN A 370 -11.95 -17.76 8.20
N PRO A 371 -11.98 -18.74 7.27
CA PRO A 371 -11.84 -20.19 7.54
C PRO A 371 -10.41 -20.71 7.83
N ALA A 372 -9.36 -19.94 7.57
CA ALA A 372 -7.95 -20.35 7.64
C ALA A 372 -7.44 -20.68 9.05
N ASP A 373 -8.10 -20.18 10.10
CA ASP A 373 -7.67 -20.40 11.49
C ASP A 373 -7.95 -21.82 12.00
N ARG A 374 -8.54 -22.70 11.18
CA ARG A 374 -8.90 -24.06 11.62
C ARG A 374 -7.80 -25.11 11.48
N ASN A 375 -6.85 -25.01 10.54
CA ASN A 375 -5.90 -26.11 10.30
C ASN A 375 -4.54 -25.60 9.78
N GLY A 376 -3.45 -25.81 10.54
CA GLY A 376 -2.05 -25.54 10.15
C GLY A 376 -1.50 -26.39 8.98
N ALA A 377 -2.32 -26.65 7.97
CA ALA A 377 -2.09 -27.59 6.89
C ALA A 377 -1.11 -27.10 5.81
N LEU A 378 -0.88 -25.80 5.67
CA LEU A 378 -0.12 -25.26 4.53
C LEU A 378 1.37 -25.63 4.56
N ASP A 379 2.01 -25.57 5.73
CA ASP A 379 3.43 -25.92 5.86
C ASP A 379 3.70 -27.43 5.78
N ASP A 380 2.70 -28.25 6.10
CA ASP A 380 2.76 -29.70 5.96
C ASP A 380 2.48 -30.14 4.52
N LEU A 381 1.59 -29.45 3.81
CA LEU A 381 1.29 -29.72 2.39
C LEU A 381 2.45 -29.36 1.47
N ALA A 382 3.10 -28.21 1.69
CA ALA A 382 4.29 -27.82 0.94
C ALA A 382 5.47 -28.79 1.15
N ARG A 383 5.54 -29.48 2.29
CA ARG A 383 6.56 -30.51 2.59
C ARG A 383 6.21 -31.89 2.01
N LYS A 384 4.92 -32.21 1.90
CA LYS A 384 4.40 -33.50 1.37
C LYS A 384 4.21 -33.51 -0.14
N ALA A 385 4.26 -32.35 -0.81
CA ALA A 385 4.20 -32.28 -2.26
C ALA A 385 5.37 -33.09 -2.87
N PRO A 386 5.10 -34.13 -3.70
CA PRO A 386 6.17 -34.85 -4.36
C PRO A 386 6.89 -33.90 -5.31
N MET A 387 8.14 -33.56 -4.99
CA MET A 387 9.07 -33.15 -6.04
C MET A 387 9.46 -34.44 -6.76
N GLU A 388 8.89 -34.67 -7.94
CA GLU A 388 9.51 -35.60 -8.86
C GLU A 388 10.98 -35.18 -8.98
N LYS A 389 11.88 -36.10 -8.63
CA LYS A 389 13.33 -35.91 -8.59
C LYS A 389 13.94 -35.65 -9.98
N ASP A 390 13.11 -35.49 -11.01
CA ASP A 390 13.46 -35.24 -12.40
C ASP A 390 12.90 -33.90 -12.90
N LEU A 391 12.89 -32.84 -12.08
CA LEU A 391 13.00 -31.48 -12.65
C LEU A 391 14.43 -31.32 -13.17
N VAL A 392 14.68 -31.93 -14.34
CA VAL A 392 15.94 -31.83 -15.07
C VAL A 392 16.25 -30.35 -15.24
N ALA A 393 17.41 -29.92 -14.74
CA ALA A 393 18.03 -28.68 -15.17
C ALA A 393 18.21 -28.79 -16.69
N PHE A 394 17.28 -28.21 -17.46
CA PHE A 394 17.37 -28.20 -18.90
C PHE A 394 18.46 -27.21 -19.30
N ASP A 395 19.65 -27.75 -19.50
CA ASP A 395 20.73 -27.07 -20.20
C ASP A 395 20.24 -26.77 -21.63
N GLY A 396 20.46 -25.53 -22.09
CA GLY A 396 19.77 -24.90 -23.22
C GLY A 396 20.08 -25.46 -24.61
N ARG A 397 19.85 -26.75 -24.86
CA ARG A 397 19.90 -27.36 -26.21
C ARG A 397 18.70 -28.27 -26.46
N ALA A 398 17.73 -27.71 -27.19
CA ALA A 398 16.81 -28.37 -28.11
C ALA A 398 16.54 -29.88 -27.92
N ALA A 399 15.41 -30.21 -27.29
CA ALA A 399 14.72 -31.47 -27.56
C ALA A 399 13.66 -31.22 -28.63
N ALA A 400 13.99 -31.56 -29.88
CA ALA A 400 13.04 -31.63 -30.97
C ALA A 400 11.93 -32.63 -30.61
N THR A 401 10.70 -32.12 -30.47
CA THR A 401 9.49 -32.93 -30.29
C THR A 401 9.26 -33.81 -31.51
N LYS A 402 9.28 -35.12 -31.30
CA LYS A 402 8.80 -36.14 -32.24
C LYS A 402 7.34 -35.84 -32.60
N LYS A 403 7.07 -35.80 -33.91
CA LYS A 403 5.74 -35.74 -34.52
C LYS A 403 4.81 -36.79 -33.90
N THR A 404 3.76 -36.34 -33.24
CA THR A 404 2.50 -37.07 -33.12
C THR A 404 1.46 -36.28 -33.90
N ASN A 405 0.78 -36.98 -34.81
CA ASN A 405 -0.16 -36.42 -35.77
C ASN A 405 -1.45 -35.97 -35.08
N GLY A 406 -1.97 -34.79 -35.47
CA GLY A 406 -3.39 -34.45 -35.30
C GLY A 406 -3.70 -33.25 -34.41
N ASP A 407 -3.11 -32.08 -34.68
CA ASP A 407 -3.84 -30.80 -34.77
C ASP A 407 -2.85 -29.74 -35.24
N SER A 408 -2.99 -29.35 -36.51
CA SER A 408 -2.12 -28.40 -37.17
C SER A 408 -2.34 -27.00 -36.60
N LEU A 409 -1.58 -26.64 -35.57
CA LEU A 409 -1.22 -25.25 -35.31
C LEU A 409 -0.56 -24.72 -36.59
N SER A 410 -1.28 -23.89 -37.34
CA SER A 410 -0.65 -23.02 -38.32
C SER A 410 0.24 -22.06 -37.54
N HIS A 411 1.48 -22.48 -37.28
CA HIS A 411 2.50 -21.66 -36.66
C HIS A 411 2.73 -20.46 -37.57
N MET A 412 2.17 -19.30 -37.22
CA MET A 412 2.85 -18.05 -37.59
C MET A 412 4.20 -18.12 -36.88
N GLU A 413 5.28 -18.32 -37.63
CA GLU A 413 6.63 -18.09 -37.13
C GLU A 413 6.75 -16.59 -36.83
N PHE A 414 6.49 -16.23 -35.57
CA PHE A 414 6.63 -14.87 -35.09
C PHE A 414 8.12 -14.55 -34.98
N LYS A 415 8.59 -13.62 -35.83
CA LYS A 415 10.02 -13.35 -36.04
C LYS A 415 10.68 -12.46 -34.98
N SER A 416 9.91 -11.83 -34.10
CA SER A 416 10.40 -10.86 -33.11
C SER A 416 10.46 -11.45 -31.70
N THR A 417 11.60 -11.29 -31.05
CA THR A 417 11.85 -11.70 -29.67
C THR A 417 11.51 -10.57 -28.68
N PRO A 418 11.29 -10.87 -27.38
CA PRO A 418 11.22 -9.85 -26.33
C PRO A 418 12.40 -8.88 -26.33
N GLU A 419 13.59 -9.37 -26.63
CA GLU A 419 14.83 -8.62 -26.75
C GLU A 419 14.77 -7.59 -27.90
N ASP A 420 14.24 -7.96 -29.07
CA ASP A 420 14.02 -7.02 -30.19
C ASP A 420 13.07 -5.87 -29.78
N GLY A 421 12.06 -6.18 -28.97
CA GLY A 421 11.15 -5.19 -28.41
C GLY A 421 11.88 -4.22 -27.46
N MET A 422 12.77 -4.73 -26.61
CA MET A 422 13.55 -3.90 -25.69
C MET A 422 14.55 -3.01 -26.44
N HIS A 423 15.20 -3.52 -27.49
CA HIS A 423 16.04 -2.72 -28.38
C HIS A 423 15.27 -1.54 -28.97
N ALA A 424 14.07 -1.80 -29.51
CA ALA A 424 13.25 -0.76 -30.12
C ALA A 424 12.76 0.30 -29.09
N LEU A 425 12.47 -0.12 -27.85
CA LEU A 425 12.16 0.80 -26.75
C LEU A 425 13.34 1.70 -26.39
N CYS A 426 14.54 1.12 -26.34
CA CYS A 426 15.79 1.82 -26.05
C CYS A 426 16.12 2.85 -27.15
N ASP A 427 15.99 2.44 -28.42
CA ASP A 427 16.17 3.33 -29.59
C ASP A 427 15.18 4.49 -29.58
N GLY A 428 13.91 4.20 -29.26
CA GLY A 428 12.87 5.23 -29.13
C GLY A 428 13.18 6.23 -28.03
N LEU A 429 13.66 5.76 -26.87
CA LEU A 429 14.08 6.62 -25.76
C LEU A 429 15.32 7.45 -26.12
N GLY A 430 16.30 6.86 -26.81
CA GLY A 430 17.48 7.57 -27.33
C GLY A 430 17.09 8.72 -28.25
N LYS A 431 16.16 8.51 -29.19
CA LYS A 431 15.63 9.57 -30.08
C LYS A 431 14.95 10.71 -29.30
N ARG A 432 14.20 10.37 -28.24
CA ARG A 432 13.56 11.36 -27.36
C ARG A 432 14.59 12.19 -26.59
N ILE A 433 15.65 11.56 -26.08
CA ILE A 433 16.75 12.25 -25.40
C ILE A 433 17.49 13.19 -26.36
N GLU A 434 17.79 12.75 -27.58
CA GLU A 434 18.42 13.62 -28.60
C GLU A 434 17.53 14.80 -28.98
N THR A 435 16.22 14.58 -29.07
CA THR A 435 15.24 15.66 -29.29
C THR A 435 15.27 16.67 -28.15
N LEU A 436 15.25 16.21 -26.90
CA LEU A 436 15.34 17.08 -25.72
C LEU A 436 16.64 17.88 -25.70
N LYS A 437 17.77 17.23 -26.02
CA LYS A 437 19.09 17.89 -26.14
C LYS A 437 19.10 18.98 -27.22
N SER A 438 18.52 18.71 -28.38
CA SER A 438 18.35 19.71 -29.44
C SER A 438 17.52 20.90 -28.97
N LEU A 439 16.43 20.64 -28.24
CA LEU A 439 15.61 21.70 -27.68
C LEU A 439 16.37 22.52 -26.62
N VAL A 440 17.18 21.90 -25.75
CA VAL A 440 18.04 22.62 -24.76
C VAL A 440 18.97 23.59 -25.48
N LYS A 441 19.57 23.13 -26.58
CA LYS A 441 20.46 23.97 -27.40
C LYS A 441 19.72 25.13 -28.06
N GLN A 442 18.59 24.88 -28.72
CA GLN A 442 17.78 25.92 -29.36
C GLN A 442 17.30 26.97 -28.35
N ARG A 443 16.94 26.51 -27.15
CA ARG A 443 16.51 27.35 -26.03
C ARG A 443 17.61 28.31 -25.57
N ARG A 444 18.85 27.82 -25.49
CA ARG A 444 20.03 28.64 -25.17
C ARG A 444 20.34 29.66 -26.27
N GLU A 445 20.27 29.26 -27.54
CA GLU A 445 20.46 30.14 -28.69
C GLU A 445 19.43 31.27 -28.74
N LEU A 446 18.15 30.96 -28.47
CA LEU A 446 17.08 31.95 -28.43
C LEU A 446 17.25 32.97 -27.30
N SER A 447 17.67 32.54 -26.11
CA SER A 447 17.98 33.48 -25.01
C SER A 447 19.03 34.50 -25.37
N ILE A 448 20.10 34.05 -26.04
CA ILE A 448 21.18 34.93 -26.50
C ILE A 448 20.64 35.93 -27.52
N GLN A 449 19.79 35.49 -28.46
CA GLN A 449 19.19 36.36 -29.47
C GLN A 449 18.24 37.41 -28.88
N LEU A 450 17.47 37.04 -27.85
CA LEU A 450 16.50 37.92 -27.20
C LEU A 450 17.09 38.77 -26.06
N GLY A 451 18.36 38.56 -25.69
CA GLY A 451 19.02 39.27 -24.59
C GLY A 451 18.43 38.96 -23.21
N LEU A 452 17.94 37.73 -23.00
CA LEU A 452 17.36 37.29 -21.74
C LEU A 452 18.44 36.88 -20.73
N ASP A 453 18.23 37.17 -19.44
CA ASP A 453 19.08 36.66 -18.37
C ASP A 453 18.92 35.13 -18.26
N VAL A 454 20.07 34.42 -18.25
CA VAL A 454 20.17 32.97 -18.10
C VAL A 454 20.82 32.63 -16.76
N ASP A 455 20.29 31.63 -16.05
CA ASP A 455 20.91 31.10 -14.82
C ASP A 455 21.78 29.88 -15.16
N ASP A 456 23.10 30.07 -15.19
CA ASP A 456 24.06 29.04 -15.59
C ASP A 456 24.02 27.79 -14.70
N TYR A 457 23.63 27.94 -13.42
CA TYR A 457 23.48 26.80 -12.51
C TYR A 457 22.34 25.88 -12.94
N SER A 458 21.15 26.44 -13.19
CA SER A 458 19.98 25.68 -13.64
C SER A 458 20.18 25.04 -15.02
N GLU A 459 20.81 25.76 -15.96
CA GLU A 459 21.18 25.19 -17.28
C GLU A 459 22.20 24.05 -17.13
N GLY A 460 23.23 24.21 -16.30
CA GLY A 460 24.20 23.16 -16.03
C GLY A 460 23.58 21.90 -15.42
N MET A 461 22.59 22.05 -14.53
CA MET A 461 21.82 20.90 -14.00
C MET A 461 21.04 20.17 -15.09
N LEU A 462 20.36 20.91 -15.98
CA LEU A 462 19.58 20.34 -17.07
C LEU A 462 20.48 19.61 -18.08
N GLU A 463 21.59 20.22 -18.49
CA GLU A 463 22.59 19.62 -19.38
C GLU A 463 23.20 18.33 -18.79
N GLU A 464 23.51 18.31 -17.49
CA GLU A 464 24.04 17.11 -16.81
C GLU A 464 22.99 16.00 -16.73
N MET A 465 21.71 16.32 -16.48
CA MET A 465 20.65 15.32 -16.44
C MET A 465 20.39 14.69 -17.81
N VAL A 466 20.35 15.50 -18.87
CA VAL A 466 20.22 15.01 -20.26
C VAL A 466 21.42 14.13 -20.62
N SER A 467 22.64 14.57 -20.30
CA SER A 467 23.87 13.79 -20.53
C SER A 467 23.88 12.49 -19.74
N ARG A 468 23.39 12.48 -18.51
CA ARG A 468 23.27 11.27 -17.69
C ARG A 468 22.27 10.29 -18.28
N ALA A 469 21.09 10.75 -18.71
CA ALA A 469 20.11 9.91 -19.38
C ALA A 469 20.70 9.29 -20.67
N GLN A 470 21.43 10.08 -21.46
CA GLN A 470 22.13 9.60 -22.65
C GLN A 470 23.16 8.51 -22.34
N ARG A 471 24.00 8.70 -21.32
CA ARG A 471 24.97 7.67 -20.88
C ARG A 471 24.27 6.37 -20.48
N MET A 472 23.20 6.46 -19.69
CA MET A 472 22.47 5.26 -19.23
C MET A 472 21.80 4.50 -20.39
N VAL A 473 21.32 5.19 -21.45
CA VAL A 473 20.81 4.53 -22.67
C VAL A 473 21.92 3.78 -23.40
N LEU A 474 23.12 4.35 -23.51
CA LEU A 474 24.27 3.67 -24.12
C LEU A 474 24.65 2.41 -23.32
N GLU A 475 24.73 2.52 -21.99
CA GLU A 475 24.99 1.37 -21.12
C GLU A 475 23.92 0.27 -21.24
N LEU A 476 22.65 0.65 -21.37
CA LEU A 476 21.56 -0.31 -21.61
C LEU A 476 21.69 -0.99 -22.97
N ASN A 477 22.01 -0.26 -24.03
CA ASN A 477 22.26 -0.82 -25.36
C ASN A 477 23.44 -1.80 -25.37
N ASP A 478 24.52 -1.47 -24.66
CA ASP A 478 25.67 -2.38 -24.51
C ASP A 478 25.29 -3.66 -23.75
N ALA A 479 24.46 -3.55 -22.71
CA ALA A 479 23.96 -4.71 -21.96
C ALA A 479 23.04 -5.59 -22.83
N LEU A 480 22.17 -4.99 -23.64
CA LEU A 480 21.30 -5.69 -24.59
C LEU A 480 22.14 -6.43 -25.65
N ALA A 481 23.13 -5.77 -26.25
CA ALA A 481 24.01 -6.37 -27.25
C ALA A 481 24.82 -7.57 -26.71
N GLN A 482 25.14 -7.57 -25.41
CA GLN A 482 25.81 -8.70 -24.77
C GLN A 482 24.89 -9.90 -24.51
N GLY A 483 23.58 -9.70 -24.39
CA GLY A 483 22.59 -10.76 -24.18
C GLY A 483 22.77 -11.58 -22.89
N LYS A 484 23.47 -11.04 -21.88
CA LYS A 484 23.80 -11.75 -20.63
C LYS A 484 22.80 -11.52 -19.51
N GLU A 485 22.09 -10.40 -19.53
CA GLU A 485 21.18 -10.01 -18.46
C GLU A 485 19.76 -10.54 -18.71
N PRO A 486 19.04 -10.97 -17.65
CA PRO A 486 17.65 -11.40 -17.80
C PRO A 486 16.74 -10.19 -18.08
N MET A 487 15.62 -10.41 -18.78
CA MET A 487 14.72 -9.35 -19.26
C MET A 487 14.24 -8.41 -18.15
N TRP A 488 13.96 -8.93 -16.96
CA TRP A 488 13.50 -8.11 -15.84
C TRP A 488 14.56 -7.09 -15.36
N VAL A 489 15.87 -7.39 -15.48
CA VAL A 489 16.94 -6.43 -15.15
C VAL A 489 16.99 -5.32 -16.19
N LEU A 490 16.86 -5.67 -17.46
CA LEU A 490 16.82 -4.72 -18.57
C LEU A 490 15.62 -3.78 -18.44
N GLU A 491 14.46 -4.31 -18.06
CA GLU A 491 13.25 -3.51 -17.78
C GLU A 491 13.44 -2.56 -16.59
N GLU A 492 14.04 -3.00 -15.49
CA GLU A 492 14.32 -2.13 -14.34
C GLU A 492 15.28 -0.99 -14.69
N ARG A 493 16.32 -1.28 -15.49
CA ARG A 493 17.21 -0.24 -16.02
C ARG A 493 16.45 0.72 -16.92
N TYR A 494 15.63 0.21 -17.84
CA TYR A 494 14.79 1.05 -18.70
C TYR A 494 13.87 1.98 -17.88
N ARG A 495 13.21 1.48 -16.82
CA ARG A 495 12.38 2.29 -15.90
C ARG A 495 13.18 3.44 -15.29
N ALA A 496 14.38 3.16 -14.79
CA ALA A 496 15.24 4.18 -14.19
C ALA A 496 15.64 5.27 -15.20
N ILE A 497 15.92 4.89 -16.45
CA ILE A 497 16.24 5.85 -17.52
C ILE A 497 15.02 6.70 -17.87
N VAL A 498 13.85 6.09 -18.02
CA VAL A 498 12.60 6.80 -18.31
C VAL A 498 12.29 7.84 -17.23
N LEU A 499 12.46 7.50 -15.95
CA LEU A 499 12.29 8.44 -14.84
C LEU A 499 13.31 9.60 -14.88
N CYS A 500 14.57 9.29 -15.18
CA CYS A 500 15.62 10.31 -15.34
C CYS A 500 15.30 11.26 -16.51
N PHE A 501 14.88 10.71 -17.64
CA PHE A 501 14.43 11.46 -18.81
C PHE A 501 13.22 12.35 -18.47
N ALA A 502 12.19 11.79 -17.83
CA ALA A 502 10.98 12.52 -17.46
C ALA A 502 11.26 13.67 -16.50
N ALA A 503 12.19 13.48 -15.56
CA ALA A 503 12.64 14.54 -14.66
C ALA A 503 13.39 15.64 -15.43
N ALA A 504 14.30 15.28 -16.34
CA ALA A 504 15.02 16.25 -17.18
C ALA A 504 14.05 17.05 -18.08
N GLU A 505 13.09 16.37 -18.70
CA GLU A 505 12.07 17.00 -19.54
C GLU A 505 11.22 17.99 -18.73
N SER A 506 10.89 17.65 -17.48
CA SER A 506 10.09 18.50 -16.57
C SER A 506 10.84 19.74 -16.08
N MET A 507 12.15 19.62 -15.79
CA MET A 507 12.98 20.77 -15.39
C MET A 507 13.13 21.82 -16.49
N GLY A 508 13.02 21.38 -17.76
CA GLY A 508 13.03 22.28 -18.90
C GLY A 508 11.76 23.13 -19.05
N GLU A 509 10.71 22.97 -18.23
CA GLU A 509 9.45 23.70 -18.40
C GLU A 509 9.01 24.54 -17.19
N PHE A 510 8.74 25.82 -17.45
CA PHE A 510 8.08 26.77 -16.57
C PHE A 510 6.98 27.50 -17.35
N ALA A 511 5.87 27.84 -16.69
CA ALA A 511 4.67 28.39 -17.33
C ALA A 511 4.33 29.82 -16.84
N SER A 512 4.25 30.80 -17.75
CA SER A 512 3.62 32.13 -17.57
C SER A 512 3.58 33.00 -18.86
N ALA A 513 2.40 33.22 -19.44
CA ALA A 513 2.16 34.07 -20.62
C ALA A 513 2.29 35.58 -20.32
N SER A 514 3.41 35.99 -19.74
CA SER A 514 3.76 37.38 -19.43
C SER A 514 5.18 37.69 -19.93
N ASN A 515 5.41 37.49 -21.23
CA ASN A 515 6.72 37.70 -21.86
C ASN A 515 7.10 39.17 -22.01
N ASP A 516 6.12 40.08 -22.10
CA ASP A 516 6.38 41.49 -22.38
C ASP A 516 7.17 42.21 -21.27
N GLN A 517 7.35 41.56 -20.11
CA GLN A 517 8.04 42.11 -18.94
C GLN A 517 9.11 41.17 -18.35
N ALA A 518 9.30 39.98 -18.91
CA ALA A 518 10.24 39.00 -18.36
C ALA A 518 11.68 39.34 -18.75
N LYS A 519 12.51 39.64 -17.74
CA LYS A 519 13.97 39.84 -17.92
C LYS A 519 14.79 38.54 -17.91
N ARG A 520 14.16 37.43 -17.49
CA ARG A 520 14.77 36.10 -17.38
C ARG A 520 14.11 35.14 -18.34
N GLN A 521 14.75 34.01 -18.60
CA GLN A 521 14.19 32.95 -19.41
C GLN A 521 13.16 32.11 -18.65
N TRP A 522 11.90 32.12 -19.10
CA TRP A 522 10.81 31.34 -18.50
C TRP A 522 10.18 30.29 -19.46
N PHE A 523 10.59 30.21 -20.74
CA PHE A 523 10.02 29.27 -21.74
C PHE A 523 11.07 28.48 -22.52
N PHE A 524 10.68 27.28 -22.97
CA PHE A 524 11.56 26.34 -23.66
C PHE A 524 11.12 25.94 -25.06
N ARG A 525 9.84 25.63 -25.31
CA ARG A 525 9.37 25.36 -26.69
C ARG A 525 9.00 26.66 -27.40
N THR A 526 9.71 26.97 -28.47
CA THR A 526 9.43 28.13 -29.34
C THR A 526 8.02 28.07 -29.94
N SER A 527 7.50 26.86 -30.21
CA SER A 527 6.13 26.62 -30.71
C SER A 527 5.02 27.03 -29.71
N ALA A 528 5.34 27.05 -28.42
CA ALA A 528 4.39 27.31 -27.34
C ALA A 528 4.30 28.79 -26.95
N GLN A 529 5.23 29.63 -27.44
CA GLN A 529 5.38 31.04 -27.05
C GLN A 529 4.13 31.90 -27.29
N HIS A 530 3.29 31.50 -28.24
CA HIS A 530 2.06 32.22 -28.60
C HIS A 530 0.77 31.53 -28.14
N GLN A 531 0.87 30.47 -27.34
CA GLN A 531 -0.29 29.69 -26.91
C GLN A 531 -0.77 30.13 -25.52
N SER A 532 -1.98 30.68 -25.44
CA SER A 532 -2.63 31.10 -24.19
C SER A 532 -2.92 29.94 -23.21
N ALA A 533 -2.91 28.71 -23.72
CA ALA A 533 -3.15 27.48 -22.97
C ALA A 533 -1.98 27.05 -22.08
N CYS A 534 -0.75 27.52 -22.34
CA CYS A 534 0.48 27.07 -21.68
C CYS A 534 0.58 27.38 -20.18
N ASN A 535 -0.26 28.28 -19.64
CA ASN A 535 -0.21 28.68 -18.22
C ASN A 535 -0.68 27.61 -17.24
N TYR A 536 -1.37 26.61 -17.75
CA TYR A 536 -1.78 25.47 -16.97
C TYR A 536 -1.22 24.26 -17.68
N ASP A 537 -0.37 23.50 -17.01
CA ASP A 537 0.19 22.17 -17.39
C ASP A 537 -0.92 21.12 -17.70
N ARG A 538 -2.16 21.59 -17.86
CA ARG A 538 -3.42 20.91 -18.14
C ARG A 538 -3.92 21.07 -19.57
N TYR A 539 -3.50 22.09 -20.35
CA TYR A 539 -4.13 22.42 -21.65
C TYR A 539 -3.14 22.47 -22.80
N GLY A 540 -3.44 21.73 -23.88
CA GLY A 540 -2.78 21.93 -25.18
C GLY A 540 -1.29 21.57 -25.21
N VAL A 541 -0.80 20.75 -24.29
CA VAL A 541 0.61 20.34 -24.29
C VAL A 541 0.90 19.51 -25.55
N ASP A 542 1.82 19.99 -26.39
CA ASP A 542 2.24 19.31 -27.61
C ASP A 542 2.68 17.86 -27.33
N THR A 543 3.42 17.62 -26.24
CA THR A 543 3.86 16.26 -25.86
C THR A 543 2.72 15.31 -25.55
N LEU A 544 1.63 15.80 -24.94
CA LEU A 544 0.42 15.01 -24.70
C LEU A 544 -0.24 14.66 -26.03
N ARG A 545 -0.31 15.61 -26.98
CA ARG A 545 -0.87 15.36 -28.30
C ARG A 545 -0.02 14.37 -29.10
N ASP A 546 1.30 14.48 -29.03
CA ASP A 546 2.23 13.54 -29.66
C ASP A 546 2.04 12.12 -29.11
N ALA A 547 1.86 11.99 -27.79
CA ALA A 547 1.59 10.71 -27.15
C ALA A 547 0.21 10.14 -27.53
N GLU A 548 -0.83 10.98 -27.63
CA GLU A 548 -2.15 10.59 -28.13
C GLU A 548 -2.06 10.05 -29.57
N LEU A 549 -1.33 10.74 -30.44
CA LEU A 549 -1.12 10.34 -31.84
C LEU A 549 -0.27 9.07 -31.95
N MET A 550 0.77 8.94 -31.13
CA MET A 550 1.58 7.73 -31.05
C MET A 550 0.69 6.54 -30.69
N LEU A 551 -0.03 6.60 -29.56
CA LEU A 551 -0.92 5.52 -29.14
C LEU A 551 -2.00 5.23 -30.19
N LEU A 552 -2.59 6.27 -30.80
CA LEU A 552 -3.57 6.09 -31.87
C LEU A 552 -2.98 5.27 -33.02
N ARG A 553 -1.76 5.58 -33.48
CA ARG A 553 -1.06 4.83 -34.53
C ARG A 553 -0.70 3.41 -34.08
N THR A 554 -0.38 3.22 -32.81
CA THR A 554 -0.06 1.91 -32.22
C THR A 554 -1.27 0.98 -32.21
N VAL A 555 -2.44 1.47 -31.76
CA VAL A 555 -3.63 0.62 -31.58
C VAL A 555 -4.53 0.53 -32.82
N MET A 556 -4.42 1.47 -33.76
CA MET A 556 -5.22 1.50 -34.98
C MET A 556 -4.73 0.49 -36.02
N PRO A 557 -5.58 -0.38 -36.60
CA PRO A 557 -5.20 -1.38 -37.60
C PRO A 557 -4.68 -0.75 -38.91
N ARG A 558 -3.77 -1.43 -39.64
CA ARG A 558 -3.12 -0.86 -40.84
C ARG A 558 -4.14 -0.51 -41.92
N SER A 559 -5.21 -1.29 -42.02
CA SER A 559 -6.34 -1.05 -42.90
C SER A 559 -7.11 0.25 -42.61
N ALA A 560 -7.04 0.75 -41.37
CA ALA A 560 -7.73 1.97 -40.94
C ALA A 560 -6.78 3.18 -40.82
N GLN A 561 -5.50 3.02 -41.14
CA GLN A 561 -4.56 4.15 -41.15
C GLN A 561 -4.78 5.01 -42.41
N PRO A 562 -4.71 6.35 -42.30
CA PRO A 562 -4.85 7.22 -43.46
C PRO A 562 -3.78 6.91 -44.51
N ALA A 563 -4.16 6.91 -45.79
CA ALA A 563 -3.24 6.64 -46.90
C ALA A 563 -2.17 7.73 -47.09
N VAL A 564 -2.44 8.94 -46.58
CA VAL A 564 -1.55 10.11 -46.60
C VAL A 564 -1.47 10.69 -45.19
N GLU A 565 -0.28 11.06 -44.70
CA GLU A 565 -0.09 11.65 -43.36
C GLU A 565 -0.89 12.94 -43.09
N SER A 566 -1.40 13.60 -44.13
CA SER A 566 -2.22 14.82 -44.03
C SER A 566 -3.71 14.57 -43.77
N ASP A 567 -4.22 13.34 -43.93
CA ASP A 567 -5.63 13.04 -43.71
C ASP A 567 -5.92 12.84 -42.21
N ARG A 568 -6.89 13.59 -41.67
CA ARG A 568 -7.32 13.42 -40.28
C ARG A 568 -8.02 12.06 -40.14
N PRO A 569 -7.62 11.21 -39.18
CA PRO A 569 -8.32 9.96 -38.93
C PRO A 569 -9.79 10.22 -38.54
N PRO A 570 -10.71 9.29 -38.88
CA PRO A 570 -12.14 9.41 -38.57
C PRO A 570 -12.43 9.31 -37.06
N VAL A 571 -11.41 8.93 -36.27
CA VAL A 571 -11.46 8.86 -34.81
C VAL A 571 -10.34 9.67 -34.16
N THR A 572 -10.57 10.01 -32.90
CA THR A 572 -9.57 10.58 -32.00
C THR A 572 -9.27 9.62 -30.86
N LEU A 573 -8.06 9.71 -30.31
CA LEU A 573 -7.67 9.09 -29.05
C LEU A 573 -7.36 10.19 -28.04
N LEU A 574 -7.95 10.06 -26.85
CA LEU A 574 -7.78 11.02 -25.77
C LEU A 574 -7.14 10.33 -24.57
N LEU A 575 -5.91 10.71 -24.22
CA LEU A 575 -5.20 10.20 -23.06
C LEU A 575 -5.75 10.81 -21.75
N ALA A 576 -5.76 10.02 -20.68
CA ALA A 576 -6.22 10.39 -19.35
C ALA A 576 -5.27 9.86 -18.27
N SER A 577 -5.36 10.42 -17.06
CA SER A 577 -4.46 10.09 -15.93
C SER A 577 -4.64 8.70 -15.32
N SER A 578 -5.67 7.95 -15.72
CA SER A 578 -5.90 6.54 -15.35
C SER A 578 -7.01 5.93 -16.20
N GLY A 579 -7.16 4.60 -16.15
CA GLY A 579 -8.31 3.92 -16.76
C GLY A 579 -9.66 4.42 -16.22
N MET A 580 -9.74 4.69 -14.91
CA MET A 580 -10.96 5.28 -14.33
C MET A 580 -11.18 6.73 -14.72
N ALA A 581 -10.12 7.52 -14.93
CA ALA A 581 -10.25 8.86 -15.50
C ALA A 581 -10.77 8.80 -16.95
N ALA A 582 -10.31 7.84 -17.75
CA ALA A 582 -10.86 7.58 -19.09
C ALA A 582 -12.35 7.22 -19.03
N PHE A 583 -12.73 6.30 -18.14
CA PHE A 583 -14.14 5.98 -17.89
C PHE A 583 -14.93 7.22 -17.45
N GLN A 584 -14.44 8.05 -16.53
CA GLN A 584 -15.13 9.27 -16.10
C GLN A 584 -15.39 10.24 -17.24
N ILE A 585 -14.45 10.37 -18.19
CA ILE A 585 -14.64 11.24 -19.35
C ILE A 585 -15.79 10.73 -20.21
N VAL A 586 -15.82 9.43 -20.48
CA VAL A 586 -16.92 8.79 -21.23
C VAL A 586 -18.24 8.88 -20.45
N TRP A 587 -18.20 8.62 -19.15
CA TRP A 587 -19.38 8.62 -18.29
C TRP A 587 -20.00 10.00 -18.18
N GLN A 588 -19.20 11.05 -17.99
CA GLN A 588 -19.70 12.43 -17.97
C GLN A 588 -20.29 12.85 -19.32
N TYR A 589 -19.72 12.39 -20.43
CA TYR A 589 -20.35 12.60 -21.74
C TYR A 589 -21.72 11.92 -21.81
N VAL A 590 -21.82 10.68 -21.36
CA VAL A 590 -23.08 9.92 -21.30
C VAL A 590 -24.10 10.61 -20.39
N LEU A 591 -23.68 11.13 -19.22
CA LEU A 591 -24.56 11.82 -18.29
C LEU A 591 -25.19 13.08 -18.87
N HIS A 592 -24.47 13.83 -19.71
CA HIS A 592 -25.04 14.97 -20.43
C HIS A 592 -26.13 14.57 -21.44
N GLN A 593 -26.21 13.29 -21.81
CA GLN A 593 -27.18 12.74 -22.76
C GLN A 593 -28.31 11.96 -22.07
N LEU A 594 -28.26 11.82 -20.73
CA LEU A 594 -29.25 11.09 -19.95
C LEU A 594 -30.22 12.05 -19.24
N HIS A 595 -31.48 11.66 -19.20
CA HIS A 595 -32.54 12.32 -18.45
C HIS A 595 -33.11 11.39 -17.36
N PRO A 596 -33.72 11.94 -16.29
CA PRO A 596 -34.40 11.14 -15.28
C PRO A 596 -35.42 10.18 -15.91
N GLY A 597 -35.37 8.90 -15.51
CA GLY A 597 -36.22 7.83 -16.03
C GLY A 597 -35.68 7.12 -17.28
N ASN A 598 -34.61 7.60 -17.90
CA ASN A 598 -33.94 6.87 -18.98
C ASN A 598 -33.41 5.51 -18.50
N CYS A 599 -33.40 4.56 -19.41
CA CYS A 599 -32.90 3.21 -19.17
C CYS A 599 -31.44 3.06 -19.64
N VAL A 600 -30.65 2.30 -18.90
CA VAL A 600 -29.29 1.90 -19.23
C VAL A 600 -29.21 0.38 -19.14
N THR A 601 -28.67 -0.28 -20.16
CA THR A 601 -28.44 -1.72 -20.16
C THR A 601 -26.96 -2.00 -19.90
N LEU A 602 -26.67 -2.89 -18.96
CA LEU A 602 -25.35 -3.43 -18.70
C LEU A 602 -25.29 -4.89 -19.16
N ALA A 603 -24.14 -5.31 -19.68
CA ALA A 603 -23.78 -6.73 -19.71
C ALA A 603 -23.85 -7.32 -18.28
N PRO A 604 -23.92 -8.67 -18.13
CA PRO A 604 -24.01 -9.29 -16.80
C PRO A 604 -22.89 -8.85 -15.83
N TYR A 605 -21.74 -8.51 -16.38
CA TYR A 605 -20.64 -7.88 -15.68
C TYR A 605 -19.94 -6.85 -16.58
N ILE A 606 -19.53 -5.75 -15.97
CA ILE A 606 -18.53 -4.81 -16.48
C ILE A 606 -17.56 -4.50 -15.33
N TYR A 607 -16.49 -3.74 -15.58
CA TYR A 607 -15.54 -3.35 -14.54
C TYR A 607 -16.25 -2.75 -13.30
N PHE A 608 -15.94 -3.27 -12.11
CA PHE A 608 -16.79 -3.10 -10.93
C PHE A 608 -16.88 -1.65 -10.46
N GLU A 609 -15.79 -0.86 -10.45
CA GLU A 609 -15.88 0.56 -10.07
C GLU A 609 -16.74 1.35 -11.06
N SER A 610 -16.79 0.94 -12.33
CA SER A 610 -17.68 1.52 -13.33
C SER A 610 -19.13 1.14 -13.05
N MET A 611 -19.38 -0.15 -12.76
CA MET A 611 -20.71 -0.68 -12.44
C MET A 611 -21.29 -0.04 -11.19
N GLU A 612 -20.53 0.05 -10.10
CA GLU A 612 -20.97 0.64 -8.83
C GLU A 612 -21.44 2.09 -9.02
N GLN A 613 -20.72 2.87 -9.82
CA GLN A 613 -21.07 4.25 -10.11
C GLN A 613 -22.36 4.38 -10.94
N ILE A 614 -22.55 3.51 -11.91
CA ILE A 614 -23.77 3.49 -12.73
C ILE A 614 -24.98 3.04 -11.88
N VAL A 615 -24.82 1.97 -11.10
CA VAL A 615 -25.89 1.43 -10.23
C VAL A 615 -26.26 2.42 -9.13
N ALA A 616 -25.30 3.17 -8.57
CA ALA A 616 -25.56 4.21 -7.59
C ALA A 616 -26.50 5.32 -8.11
N MET A 617 -26.60 5.48 -9.44
CA MET A 617 -27.52 6.41 -10.07
C MET A 617 -28.95 5.86 -10.26
N GLY A 618 -29.27 4.68 -9.70
CA GLY A 618 -30.57 4.02 -9.82
C GLY A 618 -31.80 4.83 -9.35
N LYS A 619 -31.59 5.95 -8.62
CA LYS A 619 -32.66 6.90 -8.28
C LYS A 619 -33.04 7.83 -9.44
N MET A 620 -32.12 8.05 -10.38
CA MET A 620 -32.31 8.93 -11.54
C MET A 620 -32.51 8.15 -12.82
N ILE A 621 -31.80 7.03 -13.00
CA ILE A 621 -31.88 6.20 -14.21
C ILE A 621 -32.32 4.78 -13.85
N LYS A 622 -32.91 4.06 -14.82
CA LYS A 622 -33.25 2.65 -14.67
C LYS A 622 -32.11 1.79 -15.21
N VAL A 623 -31.45 1.03 -14.35
CA VAL A 623 -30.34 0.15 -14.75
C VAL A 623 -30.88 -1.27 -14.91
N ASN A 624 -30.68 -1.86 -16.10
CA ASN A 624 -31.11 -3.20 -16.45
C ASN A 624 -29.88 -4.06 -16.79
N PHE A 625 -29.88 -5.32 -16.37
CA PHE A 625 -28.80 -6.25 -16.67
C PHE A 625 -29.28 -7.27 -17.70
N ALA A 626 -28.50 -7.47 -18.77
CA ALA A 626 -28.70 -8.60 -19.67
C ALA A 626 -28.45 -9.93 -18.95
N THR A 627 -29.11 -11.01 -19.38
CA THR A 627 -28.99 -12.32 -18.71
C THR A 627 -27.74 -13.09 -19.13
N SER A 628 -27.08 -12.69 -20.23
CA SER A 628 -25.85 -13.32 -20.73
C SER A 628 -24.95 -12.31 -21.45
N PHE A 629 -23.72 -12.73 -21.75
CA PHE A 629 -22.76 -11.95 -22.57
C PHE A 629 -23.01 -12.12 -24.08
N ASP A 630 -24.07 -12.82 -24.48
CA ASP A 630 -24.44 -12.94 -25.88
C ASP A 630 -24.93 -11.59 -26.41
N GLY A 631 -24.38 -11.16 -27.55
CA GLY A 631 -24.77 -9.91 -28.18
C GLY A 631 -26.27 -9.81 -28.50
N ASP A 632 -26.92 -10.91 -28.88
CA ASP A 632 -28.37 -10.91 -29.16
C ASP A 632 -29.20 -10.70 -27.90
N GLU A 633 -28.78 -11.28 -26.77
CA GLU A 633 -29.43 -11.09 -25.48
C GLU A 633 -29.31 -9.65 -25.00
N ILE A 634 -28.12 -9.06 -25.15
CA ILE A 634 -27.87 -7.67 -24.78
C ILE A 634 -28.69 -6.72 -25.68
N ILE A 635 -28.74 -6.98 -26.99
CA ILE A 635 -29.58 -6.22 -27.94
C ILE A 635 -31.05 -6.31 -27.54
N ARG A 636 -31.55 -7.52 -27.30
CA ARG A 636 -32.95 -7.74 -26.89
C ARG A 636 -33.28 -6.99 -25.61
N THR A 637 -32.45 -7.14 -24.58
CA THR A 637 -32.62 -6.44 -23.30
C THR A 637 -32.66 -4.92 -23.50
N ALA A 638 -31.75 -4.37 -24.30
CA ALA A 638 -31.72 -2.94 -24.59
C ALA A 638 -32.97 -2.46 -25.34
N GLU A 639 -33.50 -3.27 -26.26
CA GLU A 639 -34.73 -2.95 -27.01
C GLU A 639 -35.97 -3.02 -26.12
N GLU A 640 -36.15 -4.10 -25.37
CA GLU A 640 -37.29 -4.31 -24.47
C GLU A 640 -37.39 -3.24 -23.36
N THR A 641 -36.23 -2.77 -22.89
CA THR A 641 -36.15 -1.75 -21.84
C THR A 641 -36.04 -0.33 -22.40
N ALA A 642 -36.00 -0.17 -23.73
CA ALA A 642 -35.78 1.11 -24.41
C ALA A 642 -34.53 1.87 -23.90
N SER A 643 -33.43 1.15 -23.64
CA SER A 643 -32.19 1.71 -23.08
C SER A 643 -31.50 2.73 -23.99
N ARG A 644 -31.25 3.93 -23.47
CA ARG A 644 -30.48 4.97 -24.17
C ARG A 644 -29.01 4.61 -24.30
N VAL A 645 -28.48 3.90 -23.31
CA VAL A 645 -27.05 3.56 -23.21
C VAL A 645 -26.89 2.06 -22.97
N VAL A 646 -25.91 1.46 -23.63
CA VAL A 646 -25.54 0.05 -23.48
C VAL A 646 -24.06 -0.03 -23.13
N PHE A 647 -23.72 -0.67 -22.02
CA PHE A 647 -22.33 -0.94 -21.63
C PHE A 647 -21.95 -2.38 -21.94
N LEU A 648 -20.80 -2.55 -22.59
CA LEU A 648 -20.27 -3.82 -23.03
C LEU A 648 -18.85 -4.03 -22.52
N ASP A 649 -18.56 -5.28 -22.18
CA ASP A 649 -17.21 -5.78 -21.94
C ASP A 649 -16.91 -6.89 -22.97
N PRO A 650 -15.91 -6.73 -23.84
CA PRO A 650 -15.51 -7.76 -24.80
C PRO A 650 -14.98 -9.02 -24.11
N VAL A 651 -14.30 -8.89 -22.97
CA VAL A 651 -13.80 -10.03 -22.16
C VAL A 651 -14.08 -9.73 -20.71
N ALA A 652 -15.19 -10.24 -20.18
CA ALA A 652 -15.53 -10.01 -18.79
C ALA A 652 -14.50 -10.69 -17.87
N ASN A 653 -13.94 -9.92 -16.95
CA ASN A 653 -12.99 -10.41 -15.95
C ASN A 653 -13.71 -11.14 -14.79
N VAL A 654 -14.45 -12.18 -15.13
CA VAL A 654 -15.15 -13.09 -14.23
C VAL A 654 -14.75 -14.55 -14.52
N VAL A 655 -15.23 -15.48 -13.71
CA VAL A 655 -15.03 -16.92 -13.94
C VAL A 655 -15.38 -17.28 -15.38
N GLY A 656 -14.48 -18.01 -16.05
CA GLY A 656 -14.70 -18.46 -17.43
C GLY A 656 -14.31 -17.47 -18.51
N LEU A 657 -14.00 -16.21 -18.17
CA LEU A 657 -13.68 -15.13 -19.12
C LEU A 657 -14.65 -15.05 -20.30
N PRO A 658 -15.97 -14.95 -20.07
CA PRO A 658 -16.95 -14.94 -21.14
C PRO A 658 -16.72 -13.73 -22.04
N CYS A 659 -16.87 -13.98 -23.35
CA CYS A 659 -16.54 -13.00 -24.38
C CYS A 659 -17.80 -12.54 -25.10
N THR A 660 -17.87 -11.25 -25.42
CA THR A 660 -18.91 -10.67 -26.26
C THR A 660 -18.38 -10.49 -27.67
N ASP A 661 -19.04 -11.08 -28.69
CA ASP A 661 -18.68 -10.83 -30.10
C ASP A 661 -19.12 -9.41 -30.52
N LEU A 662 -18.23 -8.44 -30.26
CA LEU A 662 -18.47 -7.05 -30.60
C LEU A 662 -18.64 -6.83 -32.10
N ARG A 663 -17.97 -7.61 -32.96
CA ARG A 663 -18.08 -7.46 -34.41
C ARG A 663 -19.48 -7.87 -34.87
N ALA A 664 -19.97 -9.01 -34.38
CA ALA A 664 -21.33 -9.46 -34.67
C ALA A 664 -22.39 -8.53 -34.06
N PHE A 665 -22.20 -8.11 -32.80
CA PHE A 665 -23.08 -7.13 -32.14
C PHE A 665 -23.21 -5.85 -32.97
N LEU A 666 -22.09 -5.22 -33.32
CA LEU A 666 -22.08 -3.96 -34.07
C LEU A 666 -22.66 -4.12 -35.47
N LYS A 667 -22.38 -5.23 -36.16
CA LYS A 667 -23.00 -5.54 -37.46
C LYS A 667 -24.52 -5.64 -37.38
N LYS A 668 -25.06 -6.16 -36.27
CA LYS A 668 -26.51 -6.32 -36.06
C LYS A 668 -27.22 -5.02 -35.70
N VAL A 669 -26.55 -4.10 -35.00
CA VAL A 669 -27.16 -2.82 -34.56
C VAL A 669 -26.95 -1.68 -35.55
N THR A 670 -25.93 -1.77 -36.41
CA THR A 670 -25.69 -0.76 -37.45
C THR A 670 -26.80 -0.80 -38.50
N GLY A 671 -27.52 0.32 -38.69
CA GLY A 671 -28.66 0.40 -39.60
C GLY A 671 -29.96 -0.23 -39.07
N ARG A 672 -29.96 -0.72 -37.82
CA ARG A 672 -31.15 -1.23 -37.14
C ARG A 672 -31.94 -0.06 -36.57
N THR A 673 -33.23 -0.01 -36.86
CA THR A 673 -34.12 1.09 -36.41
C THR A 673 -34.12 1.23 -34.89
N GLY A 674 -33.99 2.46 -34.39
CA GLY A 674 -33.95 2.78 -32.97
C GLY A 674 -32.58 2.61 -32.30
N TRP A 675 -31.53 2.28 -33.06
CA TRP A 675 -30.15 2.20 -32.58
C TRP A 675 -29.28 3.39 -32.98
N GLU A 676 -29.69 4.17 -34.00
CA GLU A 676 -29.05 5.41 -34.45
C GLU A 676 -28.85 6.43 -33.33
N ASP A 677 -29.77 6.42 -32.36
CA ASP A 677 -29.81 7.35 -31.24
C ASP A 677 -29.14 6.80 -29.98
N ARG A 678 -28.73 5.52 -29.94
CA ARG A 678 -28.18 4.90 -28.73
C ARG A 678 -26.69 5.17 -28.57
N ILE A 679 -26.22 5.11 -27.33
CA ILE A 679 -24.79 5.17 -27.00
C ILE A 679 -24.33 3.78 -26.57
N VAL A 680 -23.27 3.27 -27.19
CA VAL A 680 -22.62 2.01 -26.80
C VAL A 680 -21.26 2.35 -26.19
N VAL A 681 -21.07 2.00 -24.93
CA VAL A 681 -19.81 2.17 -24.20
C VAL A 681 -19.11 0.82 -24.12
N ILE A 682 -17.83 0.78 -24.51
CA ILE A 682 -17.03 -0.45 -24.57
C ILE A 682 -15.80 -0.27 -23.68
N ASP A 683 -15.61 -1.19 -22.71
CA ASP A 683 -14.38 -1.29 -21.93
C ASP A 683 -13.41 -2.28 -22.59
N GLY A 684 -12.38 -1.79 -23.26
CA GLY A 684 -11.42 -2.65 -23.96
C GLY A 684 -10.25 -3.14 -23.13
N THR A 685 -10.23 -2.89 -21.81
CA THR A 685 -9.02 -3.05 -20.99
C THR A 685 -8.41 -4.45 -21.04
N MET A 686 -9.24 -5.50 -21.12
CA MET A 686 -8.80 -6.91 -21.08
C MET A 686 -8.19 -7.41 -22.40
N VAL A 687 -8.44 -6.73 -23.51
CA VAL A 687 -7.99 -7.12 -24.87
C VAL A 687 -7.57 -5.87 -25.68
N SER A 688 -6.82 -5.00 -25.01
CA SER A 688 -6.50 -3.66 -25.52
C SER A 688 -5.71 -3.72 -26.84
N GLY A 689 -6.20 -3.05 -27.88
CA GLY A 689 -5.64 -3.12 -29.24
C GLY A 689 -5.92 -4.42 -30.00
N GLY A 690 -6.46 -5.45 -29.34
CA GLY A 690 -6.89 -6.70 -29.98
C GLY A 690 -8.17 -6.54 -30.79
N LEU A 691 -8.99 -5.56 -30.43
CA LEU A 691 -10.24 -5.24 -31.11
C LEU A 691 -10.00 -4.28 -32.26
N SER A 692 -10.65 -4.53 -33.39
CA SER A 692 -10.69 -3.58 -34.50
C SER A 692 -11.72 -2.48 -34.27
N VAL A 693 -11.58 -1.74 -33.16
CA VAL A 693 -12.49 -0.64 -32.77
C VAL A 693 -12.66 0.40 -33.89
N PHE A 694 -11.64 0.50 -34.73
CA PHE A 694 -11.51 1.45 -35.83
C PHE A 694 -12.28 1.06 -37.08
N ASP A 695 -12.45 -0.24 -37.37
CA ASP A 695 -13.21 -0.69 -38.54
C ASP A 695 -14.69 -0.26 -38.42
N TRP A 696 -15.20 -0.17 -37.20
CA TRP A 696 -16.59 0.17 -36.91
C TRP A 696 -16.83 1.68 -36.91
N ALA A 697 -15.86 2.45 -36.40
CA ALA A 697 -15.93 3.91 -36.42
C ALA A 697 -15.75 4.51 -37.82
N SER A 698 -15.02 3.81 -38.71
CA SER A 698 -14.72 4.25 -40.09
C SER A 698 -15.78 3.86 -41.13
N SER A 699 -16.79 3.06 -40.74
CA SER A 699 -17.76 2.44 -41.67
C SER A 699 -18.76 3.38 -42.36
N GLY A 700 -18.65 4.70 -42.17
CA GLY A 700 -19.35 5.72 -42.96
C GLY A 700 -20.89 5.76 -42.87
N SER A 701 -21.53 4.87 -42.12
CA SER A 701 -22.98 4.93 -41.93
C SER A 701 -23.31 5.83 -40.72
N ASP A 702 -23.95 6.97 -40.97
CA ASP A 702 -24.54 7.83 -39.94
C ASP A 702 -25.80 7.21 -39.27
N ARG A 703 -26.12 5.95 -39.60
CA ARG A 703 -27.31 5.22 -39.12
C ARG A 703 -27.01 4.17 -38.03
N GLY A 704 -25.90 4.30 -37.31
CA GLY A 704 -25.51 3.38 -36.22
C GLY A 704 -25.35 4.11 -34.88
N PRO A 705 -25.24 3.39 -33.76
CA PRO A 705 -25.10 4.01 -32.44
C PRO A 705 -23.80 4.81 -32.30
N THR A 706 -23.79 5.75 -31.36
CA THR A 706 -22.56 6.43 -30.93
C THR A 706 -21.71 5.46 -30.12
N ILE A 707 -20.50 5.17 -30.59
CA ILE A 707 -19.56 4.26 -29.90
C ILE A 707 -18.54 5.08 -29.11
N LEU A 708 -18.42 4.78 -27.82
CA LEU A 708 -17.41 5.32 -26.92
C LEU A 708 -16.58 4.16 -26.37
N TYR A 709 -15.31 4.13 -26.70
CA TYR A 709 -14.39 3.10 -26.23
C TYR A 709 -13.47 3.70 -25.16
N HIS A 710 -13.21 2.96 -24.08
CA HIS A 710 -12.19 3.34 -23.11
C HIS A 710 -11.39 2.12 -22.67
N GLU A 711 -10.16 2.35 -22.21
CA GLU A 711 -9.33 1.33 -21.61
C GLU A 711 -8.31 1.89 -20.60
N SER A 712 -7.83 1.02 -19.72
CA SER A 712 -6.65 1.30 -18.90
C SER A 712 -5.36 1.08 -19.69
N ALA A 713 -4.68 2.18 -20.02
CA ALA A 713 -3.37 2.15 -20.67
C ALA A 713 -2.27 1.60 -19.75
N SER A 714 -2.46 1.59 -18.43
CA SER A 714 -1.53 0.98 -17.47
C SER A 714 -1.40 -0.55 -17.56
N LYS A 715 -2.16 -1.22 -18.43
CA LYS A 715 -2.04 -2.67 -18.64
C LYS A 715 -1.11 -2.94 -19.81
N TYR A 716 -1.67 -3.27 -20.96
CA TYR A 716 -0.93 -3.61 -22.16
C TYR A 716 -0.17 -2.41 -22.74
N ALA A 717 -0.79 -1.23 -22.83
CA ALA A 717 -0.21 -0.02 -23.44
C ALA A 717 0.96 0.62 -22.65
N GLN A 718 1.34 0.06 -21.51
CA GLN A 718 2.57 0.41 -20.80
C GLN A 718 3.57 -0.73 -20.71
N LEU A 719 3.30 -1.85 -21.38
CA LEU A 719 4.17 -3.02 -21.41
C LEU A 719 4.50 -3.56 -20.01
N GLY A 720 3.62 -3.34 -19.03
CA GLY A 720 3.86 -3.73 -17.63
C GLY A 720 4.88 -2.90 -16.87
N LEU A 721 5.29 -1.74 -17.40
CA LEU A 721 6.25 -0.85 -16.73
C LEU A 721 5.65 -0.12 -15.52
N ASP A 722 4.34 0.10 -15.45
CA ASP A 722 3.64 0.66 -14.27
C ASP A 722 4.29 1.94 -13.67
N ILE A 723 4.98 2.74 -14.49
CA ILE A 723 5.69 3.95 -14.01
C ILE A 723 4.69 5.06 -13.70
N GLN A 724 3.61 5.14 -14.48
CA GLN A 724 2.62 6.19 -14.41
C GLN A 724 1.24 5.58 -14.67
N MET A 725 0.21 5.94 -13.89
CA MET A 725 -1.16 5.55 -14.25
C MET A 725 -1.61 6.28 -15.52
N ALA A 726 -2.28 5.58 -16.42
CA ALA A 726 -2.87 6.17 -17.62
C ALA A 726 -4.08 5.37 -18.10
N GLY A 727 -4.97 6.05 -18.80
CA GLY A 727 -6.09 5.48 -19.56
C GLY A 727 -6.25 6.23 -20.86
N PHE A 728 -7.05 5.72 -21.79
CA PHE A 728 -7.48 6.51 -22.92
C PHE A 728 -8.89 6.18 -23.38
N CYS A 729 -9.46 7.12 -24.11
CA CYS A 729 -10.74 6.97 -24.79
C CYS A 729 -10.54 7.05 -26.29
N VAL A 730 -11.30 6.26 -27.05
CA VAL A 730 -11.39 6.36 -28.51
C VAL A 730 -12.83 6.66 -28.89
N ALA A 731 -13.02 7.67 -29.73
CA ALA A 731 -14.33 8.12 -30.19
C ALA A 731 -14.24 8.72 -31.59
N ARG A 732 -15.38 8.93 -32.26
CA ARG A 732 -15.43 9.64 -33.55
C ARG A 732 -14.84 11.04 -33.42
N SER A 733 -14.14 11.52 -34.45
CA SER A 733 -13.39 12.79 -34.39
C SER A 733 -14.25 14.02 -34.09
N HIS A 734 -15.55 14.02 -34.40
CA HIS A 734 -16.45 15.13 -34.03
C HIS A 734 -16.69 15.23 -32.50
N LEU A 735 -16.40 14.17 -31.73
CA LEU A 735 -16.50 14.16 -30.27
C LEU A 735 -15.20 14.60 -29.57
N ASP A 736 -14.14 14.92 -30.31
CA ASP A 736 -12.85 15.30 -29.73
C ASP A 736 -12.95 16.52 -28.81
N GLU A 737 -13.59 17.59 -29.27
CA GLU A 737 -13.73 18.83 -28.48
C GLU A 737 -14.59 18.64 -27.21
N PRO A 738 -15.80 18.04 -27.29
CA PRO A 738 -16.58 17.72 -26.09
C PRO A 738 -15.81 16.89 -25.05
N LEU A 739 -15.12 15.83 -25.49
CA LEU A 739 -14.39 14.94 -24.58
C LEU A 739 -13.14 15.62 -24.00
N ARG A 740 -12.42 16.43 -24.77
CA ARG A 740 -11.31 17.26 -24.26
C ARG A 740 -11.79 18.25 -23.19
N LYS A 741 -12.93 18.90 -23.42
CA LYS A 741 -13.55 19.80 -22.43
C LYS A 741 -13.88 19.05 -21.14
N ILE A 742 -14.52 17.88 -21.24
CA ILE A 742 -14.83 17.05 -20.07
C ILE A 742 -13.57 16.61 -19.33
N ARG A 743 -12.54 16.13 -20.04
CA ARG A 743 -11.25 15.74 -19.43
C ARG A 743 -10.65 16.88 -18.62
N ARG A 744 -10.67 18.09 -19.17
CA ARG A 744 -10.23 19.30 -18.45
C ARG A 744 -11.08 19.53 -17.21
N ASP A 745 -12.40 19.60 -17.39
CA ASP A 745 -13.33 20.07 -16.37
C ASP A 745 -13.40 19.06 -15.20
N THR A 746 -13.17 17.77 -15.45
CA THR A 746 -13.13 16.68 -14.46
C THR A 746 -11.75 16.45 -13.83
N GLY A 747 -10.71 17.10 -14.32
CA GLY A 747 -9.33 16.86 -13.86
C GLY A 747 -8.74 15.51 -14.30
N GLY A 748 -9.34 14.83 -15.28
CA GLY A 748 -8.81 13.58 -15.86
C GLY A 748 -7.53 13.74 -16.70
N VAL A 749 -6.86 14.89 -16.60
CA VAL A 749 -5.67 15.23 -17.39
C VAL A 749 -4.45 14.49 -16.87
N ILE A 750 -3.64 13.94 -17.78
CA ILE A 750 -2.30 13.43 -17.47
C ILE A 750 -1.28 14.56 -17.63
N TYR A 751 -0.51 14.82 -16.59
CA TYR A 751 0.53 15.86 -16.60
C TYR A 751 1.71 15.45 -17.46
N ARG A 752 2.46 16.44 -17.93
CA ARG A 752 3.59 16.23 -18.84
C ARG A 752 4.62 15.25 -18.32
N HIS A 753 4.98 15.32 -17.03
CA HIS A 753 5.86 14.33 -16.40
C HIS A 753 5.32 12.89 -16.56
N GLY A 754 4.01 12.70 -16.37
CA GLY A 754 3.36 11.42 -16.58
C GLY A 754 3.37 10.97 -18.05
N VAL A 755 3.17 11.90 -18.99
CA VAL A 755 3.30 11.62 -20.43
C VAL A 755 4.73 11.20 -20.77
N ALA A 756 5.73 11.86 -20.19
CA ALA A 756 7.13 11.56 -20.39
C ALA A 756 7.49 10.14 -19.94
N CYS A 757 6.81 9.64 -18.90
CA CYS A 757 6.95 8.27 -18.40
C CYS A 757 6.32 7.19 -19.28
N LEU A 758 5.53 7.54 -20.31
CA LEU A 758 4.98 6.56 -21.23
C LEU A 758 6.08 6.00 -22.16
N PRO A 759 6.13 4.66 -22.37
CA PRO A 759 7.09 4.06 -23.28
C PRO A 759 6.79 4.49 -24.73
N PHE A 760 7.84 4.55 -25.55
CA PHE A 760 7.68 4.76 -26.98
C PHE A 760 7.12 3.49 -27.63
N LEU A 761 5.92 3.55 -28.20
CA LEU A 761 5.26 2.39 -28.78
C LEU A 761 5.09 2.53 -30.28
N THR A 762 5.71 1.63 -31.04
CA THR A 762 5.28 1.36 -32.40
C THR A 762 4.26 0.23 -32.40
N ARG A 763 3.45 0.17 -33.46
CA ARG A 763 2.51 -0.93 -33.67
C ARG A 763 3.23 -2.27 -33.66
N GLU A 764 4.36 -2.37 -34.33
CA GLU A 764 5.14 -3.60 -34.46
C GLU A 764 5.58 -4.14 -33.09
N ILE A 765 6.12 -3.28 -32.23
CA ILE A 765 6.51 -3.65 -30.85
C ILE A 765 5.29 -4.12 -30.08
N TYR A 766 4.18 -3.38 -30.22
CA TYR A 766 2.96 -3.63 -29.47
C TYR A 766 2.31 -4.97 -29.86
N GLU A 767 2.11 -5.21 -31.15
CA GLU A 767 1.56 -6.45 -31.69
C GLU A 767 2.43 -7.65 -31.36
N ALA A 768 3.75 -7.55 -31.58
CA ALA A 768 4.71 -8.61 -31.26
C ALA A 768 4.61 -9.05 -29.79
N ARG A 769 4.53 -8.06 -28.88
CA ARG A 769 4.40 -8.32 -27.46
C ARG A 769 3.05 -8.97 -27.12
N LEU A 770 1.95 -8.44 -27.64
CA LEU A 770 0.61 -8.97 -27.39
C LEU A 770 0.44 -10.40 -27.91
N GLN A 771 1.03 -10.70 -29.06
CA GLN A 771 1.10 -12.05 -29.62
C GLN A 771 1.91 -12.99 -28.71
N THR A 772 3.04 -12.53 -28.17
CA THR A 772 3.84 -13.31 -27.21
C THR A 772 3.05 -13.62 -25.95
N LEU A 773 2.41 -12.62 -25.35
CA LEU A 773 1.56 -12.78 -24.17
C LEU A 773 0.42 -13.77 -24.42
N THR A 774 -0.27 -13.64 -25.56
CA THR A 774 -1.37 -14.52 -25.97
C THR A 774 -0.90 -15.95 -26.19
N ARG A 775 0.20 -16.14 -26.91
CA ARG A 775 0.79 -17.47 -27.12
C ARG A 775 1.11 -18.13 -25.79
N ASN A 776 1.77 -17.41 -24.89
CA ASN A 776 2.16 -17.95 -23.59
C ASN A 776 0.93 -18.27 -22.74
N ALA A 777 -0.08 -17.39 -22.72
CA ALA A 777 -1.34 -17.63 -22.02
C ALA A 777 -2.10 -18.84 -22.58
N GLU A 778 -2.18 -18.99 -23.90
CA GLU A 778 -2.81 -20.13 -24.58
C GLU A 778 -2.10 -21.45 -24.24
N LEU A 779 -0.76 -21.45 -24.18
CA LEU A 779 0.04 -22.61 -23.76
C LEU A 779 -0.19 -22.96 -22.29
N VAL A 780 -0.16 -21.96 -21.39
CA VAL A 780 -0.45 -22.17 -19.96
C VAL A 780 -1.85 -22.72 -19.77
N TYR A 781 -2.83 -22.13 -20.44
CA TYR A 781 -4.22 -22.58 -20.44
C TYR A 781 -4.35 -24.06 -20.84
N ARG A 782 -3.82 -24.45 -22.01
CA ARG A 782 -3.90 -25.84 -22.50
C ARG A 782 -3.18 -26.81 -21.56
N GLY A 783 -1.98 -26.44 -21.10
CA GLY A 783 -1.18 -27.26 -20.19
C GLY A 783 -1.87 -27.49 -18.85
N LEU A 784 -2.46 -26.45 -18.26
CA LEU A 784 -3.23 -26.56 -17.03
C LEU A 784 -4.53 -27.34 -17.24
N LYS A 785 -5.28 -27.07 -18.31
CA LYS A 785 -6.53 -27.79 -18.64
C LYS A 785 -6.26 -29.29 -18.80
N GLN A 786 -5.19 -29.66 -19.52
CA GLN A 786 -4.81 -31.07 -19.69
C GLN A 786 -4.50 -31.75 -18.36
N ARG A 787 -3.80 -31.09 -17.44
CA ARG A 787 -3.30 -31.69 -16.19
C ARG A 787 -4.31 -31.62 -15.03
N THR A 788 -5.22 -30.65 -15.03
CA THR A 788 -6.04 -30.30 -13.85
C THR A 788 -7.56 -30.32 -14.11
N SER A 789 -8.01 -30.65 -15.33
CA SER A 789 -9.44 -30.65 -15.72
C SER A 789 -10.38 -31.47 -14.83
N HIS A 790 -9.86 -32.49 -14.13
CA HIS A 790 -10.62 -33.32 -13.21
C HIS A 790 -10.84 -32.67 -11.83
N VAL A 791 -10.09 -31.60 -11.50
CA VAL A 791 -10.18 -30.88 -10.22
C VAL A 791 -10.48 -29.39 -10.36
N ALA A 792 -10.26 -28.81 -11.54
CA ALA A 792 -10.45 -27.40 -11.79
C ALA A 792 -10.91 -27.12 -13.23
N LYS A 793 -11.78 -26.13 -13.39
CA LYS A 793 -12.13 -25.50 -14.66
C LYS A 793 -11.12 -24.39 -14.94
N VAL A 794 -10.33 -24.58 -15.98
CA VAL A 794 -9.38 -23.58 -16.47
C VAL A 794 -10.03 -22.87 -17.66
N ALA A 795 -9.93 -21.55 -17.74
CA ALA A 795 -10.47 -20.78 -18.85
C ALA A 795 -9.52 -19.72 -19.40
N PHE A 796 -9.63 -19.51 -20.71
CA PHE A 796 -8.94 -18.52 -21.54
C PHE A 796 -9.87 -18.19 -22.73
N PRO A 797 -9.83 -16.99 -23.33
CA PRO A 797 -10.67 -16.63 -24.48
C PRO A 797 -10.37 -17.42 -25.78
N GLU A 798 -10.58 -18.73 -25.82
CA GLU A 798 -10.16 -19.61 -26.94
C GLU A 798 -10.66 -19.17 -28.32
N SER A 799 -11.87 -18.62 -28.38
CA SER A 799 -12.53 -18.15 -29.60
C SER A 799 -12.05 -16.79 -30.09
N TRP A 800 -11.03 -16.18 -29.47
CA TRP A 800 -10.54 -14.84 -29.84
C TRP A 800 -10.27 -14.67 -31.34
N ARG A 801 -9.79 -15.73 -32.03
CA ARG A 801 -9.57 -15.73 -33.49
C ARG A 801 -10.88 -15.66 -34.28
N GLU A 802 -11.88 -16.42 -33.85
CA GLU A 802 -13.22 -16.47 -34.46
C GLU A 802 -13.95 -15.13 -34.27
N LEU A 803 -13.73 -14.48 -33.11
CA LEU A 803 -14.20 -13.14 -32.80
C LEU A 803 -13.47 -12.04 -33.60
N GLY A 804 -12.47 -12.42 -34.41
CA GLY A 804 -11.69 -11.50 -35.25
C GLY A 804 -10.72 -10.62 -34.47
N TRP A 805 -10.31 -11.04 -33.26
CA TRP A 805 -9.34 -10.29 -32.47
C TRP A 805 -7.92 -10.57 -32.94
N GLN A 806 -7.02 -9.61 -32.78
CA GLN A 806 -5.60 -9.78 -33.11
C GLN A 806 -4.85 -10.63 -32.08
N HIS A 807 -5.38 -10.71 -30.86
CA HIS A 807 -4.80 -11.46 -29.74
C HIS A 807 -5.88 -11.79 -28.70
N GLY A 808 -5.64 -12.82 -27.87
CA GLY A 808 -6.60 -13.32 -26.87
C GLY A 808 -6.38 -12.79 -25.44
N GLY A 809 -5.33 -11.98 -25.25
CA GLY A 809 -4.98 -11.41 -23.95
C GLY A 809 -3.95 -12.26 -23.22
N ALA A 810 -3.80 -12.04 -21.92
CA ALA A 810 -2.72 -12.66 -21.12
C ALA A 810 -3.24 -13.40 -19.88
N LEU A 811 -4.55 -13.44 -19.68
CA LEU A 811 -5.16 -13.91 -18.44
C LEU A 811 -5.69 -15.33 -18.59
N VAL A 812 -5.28 -16.20 -17.68
CA VAL A 812 -5.84 -17.55 -17.48
C VAL A 812 -6.53 -17.57 -16.13
N THR A 813 -7.74 -18.12 -16.07
CA THR A 813 -8.49 -18.27 -14.81
C THR A 813 -8.61 -19.73 -14.43
N VAL A 814 -8.64 -20.01 -13.13
CA VAL A 814 -8.82 -21.36 -12.58
C VAL A 814 -9.89 -21.31 -11.49
N GLU A 815 -10.97 -22.05 -11.69
CA GLU A 815 -12.05 -22.28 -10.73
C GLU A 815 -12.00 -23.76 -10.29
N PHE A 816 -11.87 -24.03 -8.99
CA PHE A 816 -11.84 -25.39 -8.48
C PHE A 816 -13.23 -26.04 -8.54
N ILE A 817 -13.32 -27.33 -8.88
CA ILE A 817 -14.60 -28.03 -9.03
C ILE A 817 -15.20 -28.39 -7.67
N ALA A 818 -14.36 -28.77 -6.70
CA ALA A 818 -14.84 -29.15 -5.37
C ALA A 818 -15.32 -27.92 -4.58
N GLY A 819 -16.52 -28.04 -4.00
CA GLY A 819 -17.12 -26.97 -3.21
C GLY A 819 -16.25 -26.56 -2.02
N GLY A 820 -16.26 -25.27 -1.68
CA GLY A 820 -15.47 -24.73 -0.58
C GLY A 820 -14.00 -24.50 -0.89
N LEU A 821 -13.47 -24.92 -2.04
CA LEU A 821 -12.08 -24.62 -2.44
C LEU A 821 -11.89 -23.24 -3.08
N ASN A 822 -12.96 -22.68 -3.63
CA ASN A 822 -13.00 -21.33 -4.21
C ASN A 822 -13.32 -20.28 -3.15
N ASN A 823 -12.61 -20.29 -2.03
CA ASN A 823 -12.68 -19.22 -1.03
C ASN A 823 -11.37 -18.43 -1.03
N ARG A 824 -11.41 -17.16 -0.63
CA ARG A 824 -10.24 -16.27 -0.75
C ARG A 824 -9.02 -16.88 -0.07
N GLU A 825 -9.18 -17.41 1.13
CA GLU A 825 -8.07 -17.91 1.92
C GLU A 825 -7.50 -19.22 1.38
N GLY A 826 -8.35 -20.07 0.82
CA GLY A 826 -7.96 -21.25 0.06
C GLY A 826 -7.19 -20.93 -1.22
N LEU A 827 -7.62 -19.91 -1.96
CA LEU A 827 -6.89 -19.43 -3.14
C LEU A 827 -5.54 -18.82 -2.76
N GLU A 828 -5.48 -18.06 -1.66
CA GLU A 828 -4.21 -17.52 -1.13
C GLU A 828 -3.25 -18.62 -0.71
N ALA A 829 -3.76 -19.69 -0.09
CA ALA A 829 -3.03 -20.93 0.17
C ALA A 829 -2.44 -21.56 -1.12
N CYS A 830 -3.25 -21.69 -2.16
CA CYS A 830 -2.79 -22.20 -3.45
C CYS A 830 -1.73 -21.28 -4.09
N ILE A 831 -1.89 -19.96 -3.99
CA ILE A 831 -0.93 -18.97 -4.47
C ILE A 831 0.42 -19.12 -3.77
N ASP A 832 0.42 -19.22 -2.44
CA ASP A 832 1.64 -19.37 -1.66
C ASP A 832 2.38 -20.68 -2.01
N LEU A 833 1.64 -21.76 -2.30
CA LEU A 833 2.22 -23.01 -2.84
C LEU A 833 2.91 -22.77 -4.19
N VAL A 834 2.29 -22.04 -5.12
CA VAL A 834 2.90 -21.66 -6.40
C VAL A 834 4.19 -20.86 -6.15
N LEU A 835 4.12 -19.77 -5.38
CA LEU A 835 5.26 -18.87 -5.17
C LEU A 835 6.44 -19.57 -4.52
N ARG A 836 6.22 -20.42 -3.51
CA ARG A 836 7.29 -21.19 -2.84
C ARG A 836 7.94 -22.21 -3.79
N THR A 837 7.14 -22.87 -4.62
CA THR A 837 7.65 -23.86 -5.58
C THR A 837 8.42 -23.18 -6.71
N SER A 838 7.90 -22.05 -7.21
CA SER A 838 8.59 -21.21 -8.20
C SER A 838 9.92 -20.67 -7.70
N ALA A 839 10.00 -20.21 -6.45
CA ALA A 839 11.25 -19.73 -5.84
C ALA A 839 12.33 -20.83 -5.80
N LYS A 840 11.95 -22.07 -5.47
CA LYS A 840 12.87 -23.23 -5.47
C LYS A 840 13.36 -23.59 -6.88
N ALA A 841 12.50 -23.39 -7.89
CA ALA A 841 12.82 -23.66 -9.29
C ALA A 841 13.51 -22.49 -10.02
N GLY A 842 13.78 -21.37 -9.33
CA GLY A 842 14.35 -20.17 -9.94
C GLY A 842 13.43 -19.47 -10.94
N LEU A 843 12.12 -19.76 -10.91
CA LEU A 843 11.12 -19.20 -11.82
C LEU A 843 10.58 -17.87 -11.25
N PRO A 844 10.78 -16.71 -11.92
CA PRO A 844 10.24 -15.44 -11.44
C PRO A 844 8.72 -15.38 -11.66
N ILE A 845 7.98 -15.36 -10.55
CA ILE A 845 6.54 -15.12 -10.51
C ILE A 845 6.26 -14.14 -9.36
N THR A 846 5.27 -13.27 -9.53
CA THR A 846 4.90 -12.29 -8.50
C THR A 846 3.43 -12.40 -8.14
N LYS A 847 3.10 -12.10 -6.89
CA LYS A 847 1.71 -11.98 -6.46
C LYS A 847 1.17 -10.62 -6.93
N GLY A 848 0.04 -10.60 -7.63
CA GLY A 848 -0.52 -9.33 -8.10
C GLY A 848 -1.81 -9.48 -8.92
N VAL A 849 -2.72 -8.53 -8.73
CA VAL A 849 -4.07 -8.50 -9.35
C VAL A 849 -4.12 -7.87 -10.74
N SER A 850 -3.00 -7.34 -11.21
CA SER A 850 -2.87 -6.62 -12.48
C SER A 850 -2.32 -7.54 -13.58
N PHE A 851 -2.55 -7.19 -14.86
CA PHE A 851 -2.17 -7.99 -16.02
C PHE A 851 -1.51 -7.16 -17.13
N GLY A 852 -0.93 -7.84 -18.13
CA GLY A 852 -0.14 -7.22 -19.22
C GLY A 852 1.36 -7.09 -18.93
N PHE A 853 1.81 -7.65 -17.79
CA PHE A 853 3.19 -7.58 -17.31
C PHE A 853 4.12 -8.56 -17.99
N SER A 854 5.41 -8.21 -18.02
CA SER A 854 6.46 -9.08 -18.54
C SER A 854 6.70 -10.29 -17.65
N THR A 855 6.64 -10.10 -16.33
CA THR A 855 6.70 -11.20 -15.34
C THR A 855 5.32 -11.76 -15.09
N THR A 856 5.20 -13.08 -15.07
CA THR A 856 3.95 -13.75 -14.71
C THR A 856 3.47 -13.32 -13.32
N ARG A 857 2.18 -13.03 -13.21
CA ARG A 857 1.53 -12.67 -11.95
C ARG A 857 0.44 -13.65 -11.61
N ILE A 858 0.28 -13.93 -10.32
CA ILE A 858 -0.80 -14.77 -9.80
C ILE A 858 -1.56 -14.04 -8.70
N SER A 859 -2.88 -14.17 -8.68
CA SER A 859 -3.74 -13.57 -7.64
C SER A 859 -5.07 -14.29 -7.51
N ALA A 860 -5.72 -14.14 -6.36
CA ALA A 860 -7.14 -14.43 -6.24
C ALA A 860 -7.92 -13.27 -6.88
N SER A 861 -9.06 -13.56 -7.52
CA SER A 861 -10.06 -12.52 -7.73
C SER A 861 -10.62 -12.10 -6.38
N SER A 862 -10.81 -10.79 -6.18
CA SER A 862 -11.77 -10.33 -5.18
C SER A 862 -13.14 -10.82 -5.63
N SER A 863 -13.96 -11.38 -4.73
CA SER A 863 -15.37 -11.64 -5.00
C SER A 863 -16.07 -10.30 -5.25
N MET A 864 -16.05 -9.82 -6.50
CA MET A 864 -16.49 -8.46 -6.86
C MET A 864 -18.00 -8.36 -7.06
N ALA A 865 -18.70 -9.49 -7.14
CA ALA A 865 -20.13 -9.59 -6.90
C ALA A 865 -20.36 -10.24 -5.54
N GLU A 866 -21.31 -9.72 -4.75
CA GLU A 866 -21.61 -10.15 -3.38
C GLU A 866 -21.96 -11.66 -3.23
N ASN A 867 -22.11 -12.41 -4.34
CA ASN A 867 -22.54 -13.80 -4.39
C ASN A 867 -21.75 -14.70 -5.36
N THR A 868 -20.54 -14.33 -5.78
CA THR A 868 -19.69 -15.19 -6.63
C THR A 868 -18.45 -15.63 -5.89
N ASP A 869 -18.20 -16.94 -5.88
CA ASP A 869 -16.97 -17.52 -5.36
C ASP A 869 -15.74 -16.92 -6.10
N PRO A 870 -14.68 -16.53 -5.38
CA PRO A 870 -13.45 -16.08 -6.01
C PRO A 870 -12.78 -17.22 -6.79
N PHE A 871 -11.91 -16.85 -7.72
CA PHE A 871 -11.17 -17.78 -8.58
C PHE A 871 -9.72 -17.34 -8.69
N LEU A 872 -8.84 -18.26 -9.07
CA LEU A 872 -7.43 -17.97 -9.28
C LEU A 872 -7.23 -17.31 -10.64
N ARG A 873 -6.39 -16.28 -10.69
CA ARG A 873 -6.00 -15.55 -11.89
C ARG A 873 -4.49 -15.67 -12.10
N ILE A 874 -4.11 -16.00 -13.32
CA ILE A 874 -2.72 -16.08 -13.76
C ILE A 874 -2.58 -15.15 -14.96
N SER A 875 -1.96 -13.99 -14.75
CA SER A 875 -1.54 -13.11 -15.85
C SER A 875 -0.17 -13.58 -16.34
N VAL A 876 -0.14 -14.24 -17.49
CA VAL A 876 1.06 -14.84 -18.04
C VAL A 876 1.97 -13.77 -18.66
N GLY A 877 3.27 -13.88 -18.39
CA GLY A 877 4.30 -12.95 -18.86
C GLY A 877 4.85 -13.25 -20.26
N ILE A 878 5.87 -12.50 -20.68
CA ILE A 878 6.48 -12.60 -22.02
C ILE A 878 7.57 -13.69 -22.13
N GLU A 879 8.09 -14.15 -20.99
CA GLU A 879 9.21 -15.10 -20.92
C GLU A 879 8.81 -16.51 -21.36
N SER A 880 8.91 -16.76 -22.67
CA SER A 880 8.38 -17.97 -23.30
C SER A 880 9.13 -19.25 -22.86
N LYS A 881 10.42 -19.11 -22.55
CA LYS A 881 11.26 -20.20 -22.02
C LYS A 881 10.78 -20.73 -20.66
N HIS A 882 10.10 -19.89 -19.88
CA HIS A 882 9.59 -20.23 -18.55
C HIS A 882 8.24 -20.93 -18.58
N VAL A 883 7.52 -20.88 -19.70
CA VAL A 883 6.13 -21.38 -19.82
C VAL A 883 6.00 -22.87 -19.47
N PRO A 884 6.86 -23.79 -19.94
CA PRO A 884 6.75 -25.21 -19.57
C PRO A 884 6.86 -25.43 -18.06
N THR A 885 7.85 -24.80 -17.41
CA THR A 885 8.08 -24.87 -15.97
C THR A 885 6.94 -24.24 -15.18
N LEU A 886 6.40 -23.11 -15.65
CA LEU A 886 5.24 -22.46 -15.07
C LEU A 886 4.02 -23.40 -15.06
N ILE A 887 3.75 -24.10 -16.16
CA ILE A 887 2.65 -25.08 -16.26
C ILE A 887 2.81 -26.18 -15.22
N GLU A 888 4.00 -26.77 -15.11
CA GLU A 888 4.28 -27.86 -14.17
C GLU A 888 4.09 -27.42 -12.73
N ILE A 889 4.69 -26.28 -12.35
CA ILE A 889 4.61 -25.75 -10.98
C ILE A 889 3.17 -25.42 -10.59
N VAL A 890 2.45 -24.71 -11.46
CA VAL A 890 1.07 -24.31 -11.17
C VAL A 890 0.15 -25.53 -11.13
N ALA A 891 0.28 -26.48 -12.07
CA ALA A 891 -0.50 -27.72 -12.06
C ALA A 891 -0.25 -28.53 -10.78
N GLN A 892 1.02 -28.69 -10.40
CA GLN A 892 1.38 -29.44 -9.19
C GLN A 892 0.84 -28.77 -7.93
N ALA A 893 0.89 -27.44 -7.84
CA ALA A 893 0.34 -26.69 -6.72
C ALA A 893 -1.19 -26.82 -6.65
N ILE A 894 -1.90 -26.75 -7.79
CA ILE A 894 -3.35 -26.99 -7.89
C ILE A 894 -3.69 -28.40 -7.38
N LEU A 895 -2.99 -29.43 -7.85
CA LEU A 895 -3.24 -30.82 -7.43
C LEU A 895 -2.92 -31.05 -5.94
N THR A 896 -1.85 -30.43 -5.45
CA THR A 896 -1.46 -30.50 -4.03
C THR A 896 -2.49 -29.80 -3.14
N TYR A 897 -2.97 -28.62 -3.57
CA TYR A 897 -4.00 -27.87 -2.87
C TYR A 897 -5.32 -28.66 -2.83
N VAL A 898 -5.77 -29.21 -3.96
CA VAL A 898 -7.02 -29.99 -4.02
C VAL A 898 -6.91 -31.29 -3.22
N SER A 899 -5.79 -32.03 -3.30
CA SER A 899 -5.62 -33.25 -2.51
C SER A 899 -5.55 -32.96 -1.00
N GLY A 900 -4.90 -31.86 -0.62
CA GLY A 900 -4.73 -31.45 0.78
C GLY A 900 -5.98 -30.89 1.44
N PHE A 901 -6.83 -30.20 0.69
CA PHE A 901 -7.98 -29.47 1.23
C PHE A 901 -9.34 -29.93 0.68
N GLY A 902 -9.37 -30.63 -0.46
CA GLY A 902 -10.59 -31.08 -1.12
C GLY A 902 -11.21 -32.35 -0.53
N THR A 903 -10.57 -32.99 0.45
CA THR A 903 -11.03 -34.23 1.10
C THR A 903 -11.80 -34.01 2.41
N ALA A 904 -12.05 -32.76 2.82
CA ALA A 904 -12.77 -32.47 4.07
C ALA A 904 -14.31 -32.63 3.98
N THR A 905 -14.84 -33.16 2.88
CA THR A 905 -16.26 -33.53 2.75
C THR A 905 -16.41 -34.89 2.07
N LEU A 906 -16.35 -35.95 2.89
CA LEU A 906 -17.17 -37.15 2.78
C LEU A 906 -17.77 -37.45 4.15
#